data_AF-A0A3R7VVT6-F1
#
_entry.id   AF-A0A3R7VVT6-F1
#
_cell.length_a   1.000
_cell.length_b   1.000
_cell.length_c   1.000
_cell.angle_alpha   90.00
_cell.angle_beta   90.00
_cell.angle_gamma   90.00
#
_symmetry.space_group_name_H-M   'P 1'
#
loop_
_entity.id
_entity.type
_entity.pdbx_description
1 polymer ?
#
loop_
_entity_poly.entity_id
_entity_poly.type
_entity_poly.pdbx_seq_one_letter_code
_entity_poly.pdbx_strand_id
1 'polypeptide(L)'
;MGGKKQNRPDAGFCLFGALALQKLTDDLLAEADGVRQSEDIEYIHRMRVASRRIRAALPLFAVCFPTGMDTRTRKGVRAITRSLGAARDLDVQIDFLNQYLDTLPPESPPVWHAKFLPPGEETTVLEHPPDSHFESAVTRPARPKSPGLLVRIRQMLAHIRSAITGDFTPVVQTPPPPFEIPVRPGIECLLLRWNEMRRRIHPDVVCSVDTFEESGVGEELLSWCRQQIVTAELRGTDVHSRYTYEAAYESISTRLLELLSFERYVFDRTRIAQHHEMRIAAKRLRYTMEIFRELYPDNVKDPIMQIKRLQDILGDMHDCDVWLETLPRFMDEEEARVVSFFGHAGFMRFIRPGILHLADDRRIRREELYTAFTRHWDAMKADGVIEAIRQAIATPLAAMPHSLHDADGAVRIAFIGDLHGNLPALLAVLADAEQRGVTHILHLGDIVGFGPFPEETAARIRDEEITGVAGNIDRETLALSKKDCPKQREGPDPKMHALCWTKKKLTKESIRHLRSLPAELRTEAGGNTILLTHGSPDSTTGRIGVETPDSDLVRFTRTAQADIIVTAHTHQPFHRIVNDCLFINCGSVGRPFDGDPRACYCILEAKTRSLCHIRIPYDIDYVSGAIQKAGLPDIFCTMLRYGISMEEAEIHAGKYAAGQGDDGISADCTVNRSVPTIEPK
;
A
#
# COMPACT_ATOMS: atom_id res chain seq x y z
N MET A 1 8.35 -15.32 -33.53
CA MET A 1 8.42 -15.36 -32.06
C MET A 1 8.65 -13.93 -31.56
N GLY A 2 7.59 -13.14 -31.42
CA GLY A 2 7.67 -11.78 -30.87
C GLY A 2 7.40 -11.83 -29.38
N GLY A 3 8.44 -11.74 -28.57
CA GLY A 3 8.32 -11.70 -27.11
C GLY A 3 7.52 -10.47 -26.69
N LYS A 4 6.51 -10.67 -25.85
CA LYS A 4 5.86 -9.60 -25.09
C LYS A 4 6.97 -8.82 -24.37
N LYS A 5 7.19 -7.54 -24.71
CA LYS A 5 7.96 -6.63 -23.86
C LYS A 5 7.18 -6.53 -22.54
N GLN A 6 7.57 -7.33 -21.55
CA GLN A 6 7.20 -7.08 -20.16
C GLN A 6 7.75 -5.71 -19.81
N ASN A 7 6.90 -4.80 -19.33
CA ASN A 7 7.32 -3.55 -18.72
C ASN A 7 8.39 -3.89 -17.69
N ARG A 8 9.64 -3.48 -17.94
CA ARG A 8 10.71 -3.75 -17.00
C ARG A 8 10.53 -2.75 -15.85
N PRO A 9 10.40 -3.21 -14.60
CA PRO A 9 10.29 -2.33 -13.45
C PRO A 9 11.53 -1.43 -13.35
N ASP A 10 11.36 -0.20 -12.85
CA ASP A 10 12.45 0.77 -12.70
C ASP A 10 13.64 0.12 -11.96
N ALA A 11 14.83 0.28 -12.53
CA ALA A 11 16.03 -0.39 -12.04
C ALA A 11 16.45 0.13 -10.65
N GLY A 12 16.30 1.43 -10.42
CA GLY A 12 16.58 2.06 -9.11
C GLY A 12 15.64 1.55 -8.03
N PHE A 13 14.35 1.44 -8.34
CA PHE A 13 13.35 0.91 -7.42
C PHE A 13 13.55 -0.58 -7.13
N CYS A 14 13.92 -1.38 -8.13
CA CYS A 14 14.27 -2.78 -7.94
C CYS A 14 15.50 -2.94 -7.05
N LEU A 15 16.53 -2.10 -7.24
CA LEU A 15 17.72 -2.08 -6.40
C LEU A 15 17.37 -1.70 -4.95
N PHE A 16 16.58 -0.63 -4.76
CA PHE A 16 16.13 -0.21 -3.45
C PHE A 16 15.38 -1.33 -2.72
N GLY A 17 14.43 -1.98 -3.42
CA GLY A 17 13.69 -3.12 -2.90
C GLY A 17 14.59 -4.30 -2.53
N ALA A 18 15.58 -4.62 -3.38
CA ALA A 18 16.54 -5.68 -3.14
C ALA A 18 17.41 -5.43 -1.89
N LEU A 19 17.93 -4.21 -1.71
CA LEU A 19 18.71 -3.84 -0.52
C LEU A 19 17.87 -3.96 0.76
N ALA A 20 16.65 -3.42 0.74
CA ALA A 20 15.74 -3.49 1.88
C ALA A 20 15.35 -4.94 2.24
N LEU A 21 15.03 -5.76 1.23
CA LEU A 21 14.61 -7.15 1.42
C LEU A 21 15.77 -8.06 1.82
N GLN A 22 16.98 -7.83 1.30
CA GLN A 22 18.17 -8.59 1.66
C GLN A 22 18.41 -8.51 3.17
N LYS A 23 18.55 -7.28 3.69
CA LYS A 23 18.79 -7.04 5.12
C LYS A 23 17.72 -7.70 5.99
N LEU A 24 16.44 -7.53 5.65
CA LEU A 24 15.35 -8.11 6.42
C LEU A 24 15.34 -9.64 6.39
N THR A 25 15.79 -10.23 5.29
CA THR A 25 15.84 -11.70 5.11
C THR A 25 17.05 -12.27 5.84
N ASP A 26 18.19 -11.60 5.81
CA ASP A 26 19.36 -11.96 6.62
C ASP A 26 19.02 -11.91 8.12
N ASP A 27 18.38 -10.83 8.58
CA ASP A 27 17.89 -10.70 9.97
C ASP A 27 16.91 -11.84 10.34
N LEU A 28 16.09 -12.33 9.40
CA LEU A 28 15.16 -13.43 9.65
C LEU A 28 15.89 -14.76 9.83
N LEU A 29 16.84 -15.06 8.93
CA LEU A 29 17.53 -16.35 8.90
C LEU A 29 18.56 -16.47 10.04
N ALA A 30 19.20 -15.36 10.43
CA ALA A 30 20.18 -15.35 11.52
C ALA A 30 19.60 -15.80 12.88
N GLU A 31 18.29 -15.64 13.09
CA GLU A 31 17.64 -15.96 14.36
C GLU A 31 17.14 -17.42 14.44
N ALA A 32 17.17 -18.17 13.32
CA ALA A 32 16.53 -19.49 13.22
C ALA A 32 17.12 -20.51 14.20
N ASP A 33 18.45 -20.56 14.33
CA ASP A 33 19.12 -21.49 15.26
C ASP A 33 18.84 -21.17 16.72
N GLY A 34 18.77 -19.88 17.07
CA GLY A 34 18.38 -19.46 18.42
C GLY A 34 16.94 -19.85 18.76
N VAL A 35 16.02 -19.82 17.78
CA VAL A 35 14.65 -20.32 17.97
C VAL A 35 14.62 -21.83 18.20
N ARG A 36 15.50 -22.62 17.54
CA ARG A 36 15.60 -24.08 17.73
C ARG A 36 16.12 -24.46 19.11
N GLN A 37 17.11 -23.73 19.60
CA GLN A 37 17.75 -24.03 20.88
C GLN A 37 16.88 -23.61 22.08
N SER A 38 15.95 -22.67 21.87
CA SER A 38 15.01 -22.17 22.88
C SER A 38 15.69 -21.57 24.13
N GLU A 39 16.91 -21.07 23.99
CA GLU A 39 17.71 -20.52 25.09
C GLU A 39 17.23 -19.13 25.51
N ASP A 40 16.75 -18.33 24.55
CA ASP A 40 16.27 -16.96 24.78
C ASP A 40 14.98 -16.68 23.98
N ILE A 41 13.97 -16.12 24.64
CA ILE A 41 12.69 -15.72 24.03
C ILE A 41 12.85 -14.58 23.01
N GLU A 42 13.97 -13.84 23.05
CA GLU A 42 14.22 -12.74 22.14
C GLU A 42 14.57 -13.18 20.72
N TYR A 43 15.07 -14.42 20.51
CA TYR A 43 15.23 -14.97 19.15
C TYR A 43 13.87 -15.04 18.43
N ILE A 44 12.83 -15.54 19.11
CA ILE A 44 11.46 -15.57 18.56
C ILE A 44 10.95 -14.15 18.31
N HIS A 45 11.25 -13.20 19.21
CA HIS A 45 10.86 -11.81 19.03
C HIS A 45 11.45 -11.20 17.76
N ARG A 46 12.79 -11.24 17.63
CA ARG A 46 13.52 -10.65 16.51
C ARG A 46 13.15 -11.31 15.19
N MET A 47 13.09 -12.65 15.14
CA MET A 47 12.65 -13.39 13.97
C MET A 47 11.23 -12.99 13.54
N ARG A 48 10.30 -12.87 14.50
CA ARG A 48 8.91 -12.43 14.22
C ARG A 48 8.85 -10.99 13.71
N VAL A 49 9.70 -10.10 14.23
CA VAL A 49 9.77 -8.70 13.77
C VAL A 49 10.27 -8.63 12.33
N ALA A 50 11.37 -9.33 12.02
CA ALA A 50 11.91 -9.44 10.66
C ALA A 50 10.84 -10.00 9.70
N SER A 51 10.20 -11.11 10.06
CA SER A 51 9.17 -11.75 9.21
C SER A 51 7.99 -10.84 8.93
N ARG A 52 7.55 -10.03 9.91
CA ARG A 52 6.48 -9.04 9.72
C ARG A 52 6.90 -7.89 8.81
N ARG A 53 8.13 -7.41 8.93
CA ARG A 53 8.68 -6.37 8.05
C ARG A 53 8.82 -6.86 6.61
N ILE A 54 9.29 -8.09 6.39
CA ILE A 54 9.29 -8.72 5.06
C ILE A 54 7.86 -8.77 4.49
N ARG A 55 6.87 -9.18 5.29
CA ARG A 55 5.46 -9.19 4.83
C ARG A 55 4.91 -7.82 4.47
N ALA A 56 5.40 -6.76 5.11
CA ALA A 56 5.04 -5.38 4.78
C ALA A 56 5.78 -4.89 3.51
N ALA A 57 7.02 -5.33 3.30
CA ALA A 57 7.86 -4.95 2.16
C ALA A 57 7.47 -5.66 0.86
N LEU A 58 7.19 -6.97 0.89
CA LEU A 58 6.91 -7.76 -0.32
C LEU A 58 5.83 -7.17 -1.25
N PRO A 59 4.69 -6.67 -0.75
CA PRO A 59 3.68 -6.04 -1.63
C PRO A 59 4.14 -4.73 -2.26
N LEU A 60 5.07 -3.99 -1.63
CA LEU A 60 5.57 -2.71 -2.15
C LEU A 60 6.42 -2.93 -3.39
N PHE A 61 7.21 -4.02 -3.41
CA PHE A 61 8.12 -4.36 -4.50
C PHE A 61 7.56 -5.46 -5.41
N ALA A 62 6.24 -5.69 -5.39
CA ALA A 62 5.60 -6.78 -6.15
C ALA A 62 5.94 -6.75 -7.64
N VAL A 63 6.05 -5.56 -8.22
CA VAL A 63 6.39 -5.33 -9.63
C VAL A 63 7.83 -5.71 -9.99
N CYS A 64 8.73 -5.79 -9.00
CA CYS A 64 10.15 -6.12 -9.19
C CYS A 64 10.37 -7.64 -9.32
N PHE A 65 9.44 -8.45 -8.82
CA PHE A 65 9.61 -9.89 -8.75
C PHE A 65 9.28 -10.59 -10.08
N PRO A 66 10.01 -11.67 -10.42
CA PRO A 66 9.58 -12.61 -11.44
C PRO A 66 8.19 -13.18 -11.15
N THR A 67 7.43 -13.47 -12.21
CA THR A 67 6.05 -13.97 -12.11
C THR A 67 5.93 -15.16 -11.13
N GLY A 68 5.12 -14.99 -10.08
CA GLY A 68 4.78 -16.04 -9.12
C GLY A 68 5.75 -16.19 -7.94
N MET A 69 6.92 -15.55 -7.96
CA MET A 69 7.85 -15.54 -6.84
C MET A 69 7.25 -14.80 -5.64
N ASP A 70 6.72 -13.60 -5.85
CA ASP A 70 6.08 -12.77 -4.82
C ASP A 70 5.03 -13.54 -4.01
N THR A 71 4.18 -14.30 -4.69
CA THR A 71 3.05 -15.03 -4.10
C THR A 71 3.55 -16.19 -3.26
N ARG A 72 4.54 -16.94 -3.75
CA ARG A 72 5.17 -18.04 -3.03
C ARG A 72 5.89 -17.52 -1.78
N THR A 73 6.71 -16.50 -1.93
CA THR A 73 7.46 -15.88 -0.82
C THR A 73 6.51 -15.34 0.25
N ARG A 74 5.45 -14.63 -0.15
CA ARG A 74 4.43 -14.15 0.79
C ARG A 74 3.74 -15.28 1.55
N LYS A 75 3.48 -16.42 0.91
CA LYS A 75 2.87 -17.60 1.55
C LYS A 75 3.80 -18.21 2.59
N GLY A 76 5.07 -18.42 2.23
CA GLY A 76 6.10 -18.96 3.14
C GLY A 76 6.30 -18.07 4.36
N VAL A 77 6.57 -16.78 4.16
CA VAL A 77 6.79 -15.83 5.26
C VAL A 77 5.52 -15.67 6.12
N ARG A 78 4.32 -15.75 5.54
CA ARG A 78 3.06 -15.72 6.31
C ARG A 78 2.89 -16.96 7.19
N ALA A 79 3.34 -18.13 6.77
CA ALA A 79 3.25 -19.35 7.57
C ALA A 79 4.11 -19.21 8.84
N ILE A 80 5.40 -18.92 8.67
CA ILE A 80 6.33 -18.77 9.81
C ILE A 80 5.93 -17.62 10.73
N THR A 81 5.49 -16.47 10.18
CA THR A 81 5.02 -15.33 11.00
C THR A 81 3.83 -15.70 11.91
N ARG A 82 2.95 -16.61 11.47
CA ARG A 82 1.80 -17.05 12.28
C ARG A 82 2.26 -17.95 13.43
N SER A 83 3.15 -18.91 13.14
CA SER A 83 3.68 -19.81 14.17
C SER A 83 4.46 -19.06 15.24
N LEU A 84 5.40 -18.20 14.83
CA LEU A 84 6.15 -17.31 15.74
C LEU A 84 5.23 -16.35 16.51
N GLY A 85 4.12 -15.93 15.90
CA GLY A 85 3.11 -15.08 16.53
C GLY A 85 2.52 -15.73 17.77
N ALA A 86 2.00 -16.95 17.64
CA ALA A 86 1.34 -17.66 18.73
C ALA A 86 2.29 -17.92 19.92
N ALA A 87 3.56 -18.23 19.66
CA ALA A 87 4.55 -18.38 20.70
C ALA A 87 4.92 -17.06 21.39
N ARG A 88 5.20 -16.00 20.61
CA ARG A 88 5.57 -14.69 21.19
C ARG A 88 4.44 -14.07 22.01
N ASP A 89 3.19 -14.27 21.60
CA ASP A 89 2.06 -13.71 22.35
C ASP A 89 1.96 -14.36 23.75
N LEU A 90 2.26 -15.67 23.87
CA LEU A 90 2.41 -16.34 25.16
C LEU A 90 3.64 -15.86 25.94
N ASP A 91 4.80 -15.69 25.28
CA ASP A 91 6.03 -15.21 25.94
C ASP A 91 5.82 -13.82 26.58
N VAL A 92 5.16 -12.90 25.86
CA VAL A 92 4.83 -11.56 26.37
C VAL A 92 3.86 -11.64 27.55
N GLN A 93 2.86 -12.51 27.49
CA GLN A 93 1.90 -12.68 28.58
C GLN A 93 2.55 -13.32 29.82
N ILE A 94 3.46 -14.28 29.64
CA ILE A 94 4.23 -14.90 30.74
C ILE A 94 5.13 -13.88 31.42
N ASP A 95 5.89 -13.10 30.64
CA ASP A 95 6.75 -12.04 31.17
C ASP A 95 5.95 -10.99 31.94
N PHE A 96 4.81 -10.55 31.39
CA PHE A 96 3.89 -9.66 32.08
C PHE A 96 3.41 -10.25 33.42
N LEU A 97 2.99 -11.52 33.45
CA LEU A 97 2.50 -12.16 34.69
C LEU A 97 3.60 -12.29 35.76
N ASN A 98 4.85 -12.58 35.36
CA ASN A 98 5.98 -12.61 36.29
C ASN A 98 6.20 -11.22 36.91
N GLN A 99 6.28 -10.17 36.08
CA GLN A 99 6.42 -8.80 36.56
C GLN A 99 5.23 -8.38 37.43
N TYR A 100 4.02 -8.80 37.09
CA TYR A 100 2.82 -8.52 37.87
C TYR A 100 2.88 -9.19 39.25
N LEU A 101 3.32 -10.45 39.33
CA LEU A 101 3.51 -11.15 40.61
C LEU A 101 4.52 -10.43 41.53
N ASP A 102 5.56 -9.82 40.97
CA ASP A 102 6.54 -9.05 41.73
C ASP A 102 5.96 -7.77 42.34
N THR A 103 4.89 -7.21 41.75
CA THR A 103 4.18 -6.03 42.30
C THR A 103 3.23 -6.37 43.45
N LEU A 104 2.82 -7.64 43.58
CA LEU A 104 1.93 -8.06 44.65
C LEU A 104 2.71 -8.19 45.97
N PRO A 105 2.11 -7.88 47.13
CA PRO A 105 2.75 -8.09 48.42
C PRO A 105 3.06 -9.58 48.62
N PRO A 106 4.26 -9.96 49.13
CA PRO A 106 4.55 -11.34 49.47
C PRO A 106 3.55 -11.78 50.54
N GLU A 107 2.62 -12.65 50.18
CA GLU A 107 1.67 -13.18 51.15
C GLU A 107 2.46 -13.97 52.20
N SER A 108 2.14 -13.77 53.48
CA SER A 108 2.51 -14.78 54.47
C SER A 108 1.96 -16.10 53.96
N PRO A 109 2.80 -17.14 53.84
CA PRO A 109 2.33 -18.39 53.28
C PRO A 109 1.11 -18.81 54.09
N PRO A 110 0.00 -19.24 53.46
CA PRO A 110 -1.20 -19.47 54.23
C PRO A 110 -0.85 -20.55 55.26
N VAL A 111 -1.41 -20.43 56.48
CA VAL A 111 -1.05 -21.12 57.74
C VAL A 111 -0.78 -22.64 57.61
N TRP A 112 -1.13 -23.26 56.50
CA TRP A 112 -0.76 -24.61 56.13
C TRP A 112 0.74 -24.85 55.89
N HIS A 113 1.56 -23.88 55.45
CA HIS A 113 3.00 -24.11 55.21
C HIS A 113 3.78 -24.62 56.44
N ALA A 114 3.36 -24.23 57.66
CA ALA A 114 4.01 -24.67 58.90
C ALA A 114 3.68 -26.13 59.31
N LYS A 115 2.67 -26.76 58.69
CA LYS A 115 2.33 -28.19 58.92
C LYS A 115 2.95 -29.15 57.89
N PHE A 116 3.72 -28.64 56.93
CA PHE A 116 4.27 -29.42 55.82
C PHE A 116 5.80 -29.49 55.76
N LEU A 117 6.52 -29.01 56.79
CA LEU A 117 7.91 -29.44 57.01
C LEU A 117 7.93 -30.69 57.92
N PRO A 118 8.71 -31.73 57.58
CA PRO A 118 8.90 -32.87 58.47
C PRO A 118 9.53 -32.42 59.80
N PRO A 119 9.16 -33.02 60.95
CA PRO A 119 9.90 -32.78 62.18
C PRO A 119 11.23 -33.52 62.08
N GLY A 120 12.32 -32.76 61.97
CA GLY A 120 13.68 -33.26 62.11
C GLY A 120 14.48 -33.30 60.81
N GLU A 121 14.91 -32.13 60.34
CA GLU A 121 16.21 -32.01 59.67
C GLU A 121 16.72 -30.59 59.94
N GLU A 122 17.66 -30.49 60.87
CA GLU A 122 18.40 -29.26 61.13
C GLU A 122 19.11 -28.82 59.84
N THR A 123 18.94 -27.55 59.50
CA THR A 123 19.57 -26.90 58.36
C THR A 123 21.04 -26.66 58.69
N THR A 124 21.93 -27.56 58.28
CA THR A 124 23.34 -27.20 58.10
C THR A 124 23.51 -26.48 56.78
N VAL A 125 23.62 -25.16 56.89
CA VAL A 125 24.14 -24.24 55.87
C VAL A 125 25.56 -24.69 55.49
N LEU A 126 25.85 -24.88 54.20
CA LEU A 126 27.21 -24.89 53.71
C LEU A 126 27.36 -24.05 52.44
N GLU A 127 28.26 -23.08 52.57
CA GLU A 127 28.67 -22.05 51.62
C GLU A 127 29.69 -22.60 50.59
N HIS A 128 29.62 -22.01 49.38
CA HIS A 128 30.65 -21.84 48.33
C HIS A 128 31.44 -23.04 47.71
N PRO A 129 31.80 -22.96 46.40
CA PRO A 129 32.50 -24.03 45.67
C PRO A 129 34.03 -23.78 45.60
N PRO A 130 34.81 -24.82 45.23
CA PRO A 130 36.01 -24.59 44.43
C PRO A 130 36.18 -25.53 43.22
N ASP A 131 37.02 -25.04 42.32
CA ASP A 131 37.33 -25.51 40.97
C ASP A 131 38.08 -26.86 40.83
N SER A 132 37.95 -27.40 39.61
CA SER A 132 39.03 -27.88 38.74
C SER A 132 39.21 -29.39 38.45
N HIS A 133 39.29 -29.65 37.13
CA HIS A 133 40.13 -30.62 36.40
C HIS A 133 39.75 -32.11 36.23
N PHE A 134 39.52 -32.44 34.94
CA PHE A 134 40.10 -33.52 34.10
C PHE A 134 39.36 -34.87 33.87
N GLU A 135 39.11 -35.07 32.56
CA GLU A 135 39.27 -36.26 31.69
C GLU A 135 38.28 -37.46 31.64
N SER A 136 37.73 -37.58 30.42
CA SER A 136 37.34 -38.75 29.60
C SER A 136 37.07 -40.14 30.22
N ALA A 137 35.88 -40.66 29.96
CA ALA A 137 35.68 -41.98 29.35
C ALA A 137 34.23 -42.18 28.88
N VAL A 138 34.07 -42.63 27.63
CA VAL A 138 32.81 -43.02 27.01
C VAL A 138 32.25 -44.26 27.71
N THR A 139 31.09 -44.11 28.36
CA THR A 139 29.99 -45.09 28.37
C THR A 139 28.73 -44.34 28.83
N ARG A 140 27.66 -44.36 28.02
CA ARG A 140 26.36 -43.76 28.40
C ARG A 140 25.86 -44.44 29.69
N PRO A 141 25.70 -43.73 30.83
CA PRO A 141 24.88 -44.27 31.90
C PRO A 141 23.42 -44.01 31.52
N ALA A 142 22.58 -45.02 31.68
CA ALA A 142 21.14 -44.84 31.63
C ALA A 142 20.75 -43.74 32.61
N ARG A 143 20.11 -42.67 32.11
CA ARG A 143 19.58 -41.57 32.95
C ARG A 143 18.80 -42.16 34.13
N PRO A 144 19.09 -41.79 35.39
CA PRO A 144 18.16 -42.11 36.46
C PRO A 144 16.85 -41.37 36.16
N LYS A 145 15.75 -42.12 36.05
CA LYS A 145 14.42 -41.52 35.95
C LYS A 145 14.13 -40.82 37.27
N SER A 146 14.32 -39.51 37.31
CA SER A 146 13.73 -38.66 38.36
C SER A 146 12.22 -38.93 38.41
N PRO A 147 11.61 -39.16 39.59
CA PRO A 147 10.17 -39.43 39.66
C PRO A 147 9.39 -38.23 39.10
N GLY A 148 8.46 -38.48 38.18
CA GLY A 148 7.62 -37.44 37.59
C GLY A 148 6.76 -36.74 38.63
N LEU A 149 6.49 -35.45 38.41
CA LEU A 149 5.73 -34.54 39.28
C LEU A 149 4.37 -35.10 39.76
N LEU A 150 3.71 -35.94 38.95
CA LEU A 150 2.49 -36.67 39.29
C LEU A 150 2.64 -37.64 40.47
N VAL A 151 3.84 -38.18 40.71
CA VAL A 151 4.15 -39.06 41.86
C VAL A 151 4.30 -38.23 43.14
N ARG A 152 4.94 -37.06 43.06
CA ARG A 152 5.06 -36.12 44.18
C ARG A 152 3.70 -35.52 44.57
N ILE A 153 2.89 -35.17 43.57
CA ILE A 153 1.50 -34.72 43.76
C ILE A 153 0.63 -35.88 44.29
N ARG A 154 0.79 -37.12 43.82
CA ARG A 154 0.09 -38.30 44.39
C ARG A 154 0.44 -38.56 45.86
N GLN A 155 1.70 -38.40 46.26
CA GLN A 155 2.14 -38.58 47.65
C GLN A 155 1.59 -37.46 48.57
N MET A 156 1.51 -36.23 48.07
CA MET A 156 0.86 -35.10 48.74
C MET A 156 -0.66 -35.30 48.90
N LEU A 157 -1.33 -35.84 47.88
CA LEU A 157 -2.79 -36.04 47.87
C LEU A 157 -3.27 -37.28 48.65
N ALA A 158 -2.43 -38.34 48.76
CA ALA A 158 -2.77 -39.56 49.51
C ALA A 158 -2.92 -39.32 51.03
N HIS A 159 -2.17 -38.37 51.59
CA HIS A 159 -2.22 -38.03 53.02
C HIS A 159 -3.43 -37.18 53.41
N ILE A 160 -3.97 -36.39 52.46
CA ILE A 160 -5.18 -35.57 52.66
C ILE A 160 -6.43 -36.44 52.87
N ARG A 161 -6.48 -37.62 52.25
CA ARG A 161 -7.60 -38.57 52.38
C ARG A 161 -7.77 -39.12 53.80
N SER A 162 -6.70 -39.16 54.59
CA SER A 162 -6.71 -39.65 55.99
C SER A 162 -7.29 -38.61 56.97
N ALA A 163 -7.16 -37.32 56.67
CA ALA A 163 -7.59 -36.24 57.56
C ALA A 163 -9.09 -35.89 57.47
N ILE A 164 -9.76 -36.30 56.39
CA ILE A 164 -11.17 -35.94 56.10
C ILE A 164 -12.19 -36.90 56.75
N THR A 165 -11.74 -38.04 57.30
CA THR A 165 -12.62 -39.06 57.91
C THR A 165 -12.75 -38.98 59.43
N GLY A 166 -12.28 -37.91 60.08
CA GLY A 166 -12.42 -37.72 61.53
C GLY A 166 -13.58 -36.79 61.88
N ASP A 167 -14.52 -37.29 62.69
CA ASP A 167 -15.71 -36.58 63.20
C ASP A 167 -15.40 -35.18 63.76
N PHE A 168 -16.13 -34.16 63.28
CA PHE A 168 -16.08 -32.79 63.80
C PHE A 168 -17.33 -32.48 64.63
N THR A 169 -17.14 -32.26 65.95
CA THR A 169 -18.10 -31.55 66.81
C THR A 169 -17.97 -30.04 66.65
N PRO A 170 -19.06 -29.25 66.73
CA PRO A 170 -19.03 -27.83 66.42
C PRO A 170 -18.51 -27.01 67.60
N VAL A 171 -17.38 -26.33 67.42
CA VAL A 171 -16.93 -25.26 68.31
C VAL A 171 -17.37 -23.93 67.72
N VAL A 172 -18.13 -23.16 68.50
CA VAL A 172 -18.53 -21.78 68.21
C VAL A 172 -17.26 -20.93 68.06
N GLN A 173 -17.05 -20.35 66.88
CA GLN A 173 -16.01 -19.34 66.64
C GLN A 173 -16.66 -18.00 66.28
N THR A 174 -16.26 -16.96 67.01
CA THR A 174 -16.43 -15.54 66.68
C THR A 174 -16.04 -15.26 65.21
N PRO A 175 -16.67 -14.26 64.55
CA PRO A 175 -16.36 -13.97 63.15
C PRO A 175 -14.88 -13.63 63.01
N PRO A 176 -14.15 -14.23 62.04
CA PRO A 176 -12.76 -13.91 61.83
C PRO A 176 -12.62 -12.46 61.30
N PRO A 177 -11.46 -11.81 61.53
CA PRO A 177 -11.17 -10.50 60.93
C PRO A 177 -11.18 -10.61 59.39
N PRO A 178 -11.29 -9.48 58.65
CA PRO A 178 -11.33 -9.51 57.19
C PRO A 178 -10.01 -10.08 56.68
N PHE A 179 -10.00 -11.37 56.37
CA PHE A 179 -8.88 -12.02 55.71
C PHE A 179 -8.68 -11.31 54.35
N GLU A 180 -7.54 -10.66 54.16
CA GLU A 180 -7.06 -10.28 52.84
C GLU A 180 -7.15 -11.54 51.96
N ILE A 181 -8.05 -11.50 50.98
CA ILE A 181 -8.30 -12.66 50.13
C ILE A 181 -7.04 -12.86 49.29
N PRO A 182 -6.39 -14.03 49.34
CA PRO A 182 -5.10 -14.23 48.69
C PRO A 182 -5.24 -14.10 47.16
N VAL A 183 -4.49 -13.17 46.58
CA VAL A 183 -4.51 -12.79 45.15
C VAL A 183 -3.49 -13.61 44.38
N ARG A 184 -2.32 -13.87 44.96
CA ARG A 184 -1.20 -14.55 44.27
C ARG A 184 -1.58 -15.92 43.67
N PRO A 185 -2.33 -16.81 44.36
CA PRO A 185 -2.59 -18.16 43.85
C PRO A 185 -3.34 -18.20 42.51
N GLY A 186 -4.23 -17.23 42.26
CA GLY A 186 -4.94 -17.13 40.98
C GLY A 186 -4.01 -16.77 39.82
N ILE A 187 -3.08 -15.84 40.05
CA ILE A 187 -2.11 -15.40 39.05
C ILE A 187 -1.07 -16.50 38.77
N GLU A 188 -0.59 -17.19 39.81
CA GLU A 188 0.31 -18.33 39.67
C GLU A 188 -0.33 -19.48 38.89
N CYS A 189 -1.63 -19.74 39.11
CA CYS A 189 -2.38 -20.73 38.35
C CYS A 189 -2.44 -20.37 36.86
N LEU A 190 -2.72 -19.11 36.53
CA LEU A 190 -2.73 -18.60 35.16
C LEU A 190 -1.35 -18.72 34.50
N LEU A 191 -0.31 -18.27 35.20
CA LEU A 191 1.09 -18.36 34.75
C LEU A 191 1.51 -19.81 34.49
N LEU A 192 1.11 -20.76 35.35
CA LEU A 192 1.36 -22.18 35.14
C LEU A 192 0.74 -22.69 33.84
N ARG A 193 -0.53 -22.33 33.57
CA ARG A 193 -1.23 -22.74 32.34
C ARG A 193 -0.57 -22.16 31.09
N TRP A 194 -0.15 -20.91 31.13
CA TRP A 194 0.52 -20.26 30.01
C TRP A 194 1.89 -20.88 29.73
N ASN A 195 2.68 -21.17 30.77
CA ASN A 195 3.94 -21.90 30.63
C ASN A 195 3.74 -23.32 30.07
N GLU A 196 2.63 -23.99 30.42
CA GLU A 196 2.29 -25.29 29.83
C GLU A 196 1.92 -25.16 28.35
N MET A 197 1.06 -24.19 27.99
CA MET A 197 0.71 -23.92 26.59
C MET A 197 1.93 -23.56 25.75
N ARG A 198 2.83 -22.71 26.28
CA ARG A 198 4.04 -22.28 25.58
C ARG A 198 5.01 -23.44 25.31
N ARG A 199 5.14 -24.37 26.26
CA ARG A 199 5.92 -25.61 26.05
C ARG A 199 5.28 -26.52 25.01
N ARG A 200 3.95 -26.61 24.96
CA ARG A 200 3.23 -27.45 23.99
C ARG A 200 3.36 -26.96 22.55
N ILE A 201 3.35 -25.64 22.32
CA ILE A 201 3.46 -25.07 20.96
C ILE A 201 4.90 -25.01 20.45
N HIS A 202 5.91 -25.09 21.33
CA HIS A 202 7.30 -24.93 20.94
C HIS A 202 7.75 -25.88 19.80
N PRO A 203 7.43 -27.19 19.82
CA PRO A 203 7.76 -28.09 18.71
C PRO A 203 7.15 -27.65 17.37
N ASP A 204 5.93 -27.09 17.39
CA ASP A 204 5.26 -26.59 16.18
C ASP A 204 5.95 -25.32 15.63
N VAL A 205 6.54 -24.50 16.52
CA VAL A 205 7.37 -23.36 16.13
C VAL A 205 8.62 -23.83 15.42
N VAL A 206 9.37 -24.76 16.03
CA VAL A 206 10.59 -25.35 15.46
C VAL A 206 10.29 -25.99 14.11
N CYS A 207 9.26 -26.84 14.04
CA CYS A 207 8.81 -27.45 12.80
C CYS A 207 8.46 -26.41 11.71
N SER A 208 7.84 -25.29 12.09
CA SER A 208 7.53 -24.20 11.14
C SER A 208 8.77 -23.44 10.67
N VAL A 209 9.82 -23.33 11.49
CA VAL A 209 11.12 -22.74 11.11
C VAL A 209 11.83 -23.68 10.14
N ASP A 210 11.92 -24.98 10.47
CA ASP A 210 12.53 -26.01 9.62
C ASP A 210 11.83 -26.08 8.26
N THR A 211 10.49 -26.13 8.25
CA THR A 211 9.69 -26.13 7.02
C THR A 211 9.95 -24.88 6.15
N PHE A 212 10.18 -23.72 6.78
CA PHE A 212 10.47 -22.49 6.05
C PHE A 212 11.86 -22.53 5.40
N GLU A 213 12.89 -22.98 6.12
CA GLU A 213 14.23 -23.15 5.57
C GLU A 213 14.27 -24.21 4.47
N GLU A 214 13.69 -25.39 4.71
CA GLU A 214 13.60 -26.49 3.73
C GLU A 214 12.86 -26.09 2.46
N SER A 215 11.90 -25.15 2.56
CA SER A 215 11.19 -24.65 1.39
C SER A 215 12.08 -23.87 0.41
N GLY A 216 13.27 -23.45 0.85
CA GLY A 216 14.21 -22.64 0.06
C GLY A 216 13.74 -21.22 -0.23
N VAL A 217 12.58 -20.80 0.31
CA VAL A 217 11.98 -19.49 0.02
C VAL A 217 12.86 -18.32 0.46
N GLY A 218 13.51 -18.44 1.62
CA GLY A 218 14.45 -17.42 2.11
C GLY A 218 15.67 -17.26 1.20
N GLU A 219 16.29 -18.39 0.84
CA GLU A 219 17.45 -18.41 -0.07
C GLU A 219 17.11 -17.96 -1.49
N GLU A 220 15.92 -18.32 -2.01
CA GLU A 220 15.40 -17.84 -3.30
C GLU A 220 15.29 -16.30 -3.28
N LEU A 221 14.77 -15.73 -2.19
CA LEU A 221 14.65 -14.28 -2.02
C LEU A 221 16.03 -13.61 -1.94
N LEU A 222 16.98 -14.14 -1.17
CA LEU A 222 18.35 -13.62 -1.08
C LEU A 222 19.09 -13.72 -2.41
N SER A 223 18.93 -14.83 -3.14
CA SER A 223 19.51 -15.02 -4.47
C SER A 223 19.02 -13.95 -5.46
N TRP A 224 17.70 -13.70 -5.48
CA TRP A 224 17.13 -12.64 -6.28
C TRP A 224 17.66 -11.25 -5.88
N CYS A 225 17.72 -10.94 -4.58
CA CYS A 225 18.25 -9.66 -4.10
C CYS A 225 19.70 -9.46 -4.55
N ARG A 226 20.56 -10.46 -4.35
CA ARG A 226 21.96 -10.45 -4.78
C ARG A 226 22.09 -10.22 -6.28
N GLN A 227 21.24 -10.87 -7.09
CA GLN A 227 21.23 -10.68 -8.54
C GLN A 227 20.87 -9.25 -8.94
N GLN A 228 19.87 -8.63 -8.29
CA GLN A 228 19.50 -7.24 -8.57
C GLN A 228 20.62 -6.27 -8.19
N ILE A 229 21.25 -6.47 -7.03
CA ILE A 229 22.34 -5.64 -6.53
C ILE A 229 23.54 -5.69 -7.49
N VAL A 230 24.01 -6.89 -7.85
CA VAL A 230 25.13 -7.05 -8.80
C VAL A 230 24.78 -6.45 -10.17
N THR A 231 23.54 -6.62 -10.64
CA THR A 231 23.11 -6.04 -11.93
C THR A 231 23.11 -4.52 -11.90
N ALA A 232 22.69 -3.93 -10.78
CA ALA A 232 22.66 -2.49 -10.57
C ALA A 232 24.06 -1.89 -10.47
N GLU A 233 24.98 -2.54 -9.74
CA GLU A 233 26.39 -2.16 -9.64
C GLU A 233 27.07 -2.13 -11.01
N LEU A 234 26.89 -3.18 -11.82
CA LEU A 234 27.44 -3.26 -13.17
C LEU A 234 26.91 -2.17 -14.11
N ARG A 235 25.72 -1.63 -13.83
CA ARG A 235 25.06 -0.59 -14.64
C ARG A 235 25.20 0.82 -14.07
N GLY A 236 25.84 0.98 -12.90
CA GLY A 236 25.88 2.27 -12.19
C GLY A 236 24.48 2.80 -11.85
N THR A 237 23.54 1.92 -11.48
CA THR A 237 22.16 2.29 -11.16
C THR A 237 22.07 2.94 -9.79
N ASP A 238 21.36 4.06 -9.70
CA ASP A 238 21.09 4.78 -8.44
C ASP A 238 19.70 4.41 -7.90
N VAL A 239 19.60 4.25 -6.57
CA VAL A 239 18.33 4.05 -5.85
C VAL A 239 17.47 5.32 -5.82
N HIS A 240 18.07 6.50 -6.00
CA HIS A 240 17.38 7.79 -5.95
C HIS A 240 16.67 8.16 -7.27
N SER A 241 16.09 7.18 -7.96
CA SER A 241 15.28 7.44 -9.15
C SER A 241 13.97 8.17 -8.78
N ARG A 242 13.45 9.00 -9.70
CA ARG A 242 12.15 9.66 -9.52
C ARG A 242 11.04 8.64 -9.23
N TYR A 243 11.01 7.53 -9.97
CA TYR A 243 10.06 6.43 -9.77
C TYR A 243 10.13 5.90 -8.33
N THR A 244 11.33 5.74 -7.77
CA THR A 244 11.51 5.28 -6.38
C THR A 244 10.87 6.25 -5.38
N TYR A 245 11.04 7.56 -5.58
CA TYR A 245 10.38 8.58 -4.75
C TYR A 245 8.87 8.63 -4.95
N GLU A 246 8.37 8.44 -6.18
CA GLU A 246 6.92 8.41 -6.48
C GLU A 246 6.26 7.19 -5.84
N ALA A 247 6.87 6.01 -5.96
CA ALA A 247 6.41 4.79 -5.31
C ALA A 247 6.42 4.90 -3.77
N ALA A 248 7.45 5.53 -3.21
CA ALA A 248 7.52 5.83 -1.78
C ALA A 248 6.42 6.82 -1.34
N TYR A 249 6.22 7.91 -2.10
CA TYR A 249 5.18 8.91 -1.86
C TYR A 249 3.78 8.29 -1.89
N GLU A 250 3.45 7.50 -2.92
CA GLU A 250 2.14 6.84 -3.04
C GLU A 250 1.92 5.86 -1.88
N SER A 251 2.93 5.05 -1.57
CA SER A 251 2.86 4.05 -0.50
C SER A 251 2.65 4.67 0.87
N ILE A 252 3.46 5.69 1.23
CA ILE A 252 3.36 6.36 2.53
C ILE A 252 2.05 7.16 2.61
N SER A 253 1.68 7.91 1.56
CA SER A 253 0.43 8.68 1.52
C SER A 253 -0.80 7.79 1.70
N THR A 254 -0.83 6.64 1.03
CA THR A 254 -1.93 5.69 1.14
C THR A 254 -2.06 5.15 2.56
N ARG A 255 -0.96 4.80 3.23
CA ARG A 255 -0.98 4.33 4.63
C ARG A 255 -1.34 5.45 5.62
N LEU A 256 -0.91 6.67 5.34
CA LEU A 256 -1.27 7.84 6.14
C LEU A 256 -2.76 8.11 6.08
N LEU A 257 -3.36 8.09 4.89
CA LEU A 257 -4.81 8.23 4.71
C LEU A 257 -5.59 7.10 5.38
N GLU A 258 -5.09 5.86 5.33
CA GLU A 258 -5.67 4.73 6.07
C GLU A 258 -5.73 5.01 7.58
N LEU A 259 -4.63 5.49 8.18
CA LEU A 259 -4.58 5.85 9.60
C LEU A 259 -5.56 6.98 9.93
N LEU A 260 -5.57 8.06 9.13
CA LEU A 260 -6.44 9.22 9.34
C LEU A 260 -7.93 8.87 9.21
N SER A 261 -8.29 7.82 8.46
CA SER A 261 -9.68 7.38 8.34
C SER A 261 -10.32 6.97 9.67
N PHE A 262 -9.49 6.59 10.65
CA PHE A 262 -9.91 6.21 12.01
C PHE A 262 -10.04 7.38 12.98
N GLU A 263 -9.69 8.61 12.58
CA GLU A 263 -9.71 9.79 13.46
C GLU A 263 -11.07 9.98 14.16
N ARG A 264 -12.17 9.71 13.44
CA ARG A 264 -13.53 9.81 13.97
C ARG A 264 -13.81 8.93 15.19
N TYR A 265 -13.00 7.91 15.45
CA TYR A 265 -13.16 6.96 16.55
C TYR A 265 -12.24 7.26 17.74
N VAL A 266 -11.29 8.19 17.60
CA VAL A 266 -10.28 8.49 18.65
C VAL A 266 -10.96 8.87 19.98
N PHE A 267 -11.95 9.75 19.92
CA PHE A 267 -12.66 10.27 21.10
C PHE A 267 -13.90 9.45 21.53
N ASP A 268 -14.08 8.25 20.97
CA ASP A 268 -15.13 7.33 21.38
C ASP A 268 -14.52 6.08 22.04
N ARG A 269 -14.50 6.06 23.38
CA ARG A 269 -13.95 4.95 24.19
C ARG A 269 -14.61 3.60 23.96
N THR A 270 -15.83 3.57 23.41
CA THR A 270 -16.59 2.33 23.19
C THR A 270 -16.14 1.58 21.93
N ARG A 271 -15.32 2.21 21.08
CA ARG A 271 -14.91 1.72 19.76
C ARG A 271 -13.65 0.84 19.80
N ILE A 272 -13.66 -0.16 20.68
CA ILE A 272 -12.53 -1.08 20.90
C ILE A 272 -12.02 -1.69 19.58
N ALA A 273 -12.93 -2.20 18.75
CA ALA A 273 -12.58 -2.80 17.47
C ALA A 273 -11.90 -1.79 16.52
N GLN A 274 -12.39 -0.55 16.46
CA GLN A 274 -11.80 0.48 15.61
C GLN A 274 -10.45 0.98 16.14
N HIS A 275 -10.26 1.04 17.47
CA HIS A 275 -8.94 1.33 18.05
C HIS A 275 -7.92 0.24 17.72
N HIS A 276 -8.34 -1.02 17.72
CA HIS A 276 -7.49 -2.13 17.26
C HIS A 276 -7.14 -2.01 15.77
N GLU A 277 -8.11 -1.74 14.89
CA GLU A 277 -7.84 -1.54 13.47
C GLU A 277 -6.92 -0.33 13.22
N MET A 278 -7.11 0.75 13.98
CA MET A 278 -6.24 1.93 13.94
C MET A 278 -4.80 1.58 14.34
N ARG A 279 -4.60 0.72 15.35
CA ARG A 279 -3.27 0.19 15.72
C ARG A 279 -2.62 -0.54 14.55
N ILE A 280 -3.39 -1.35 13.81
CA ILE A 280 -2.88 -2.05 12.62
C ILE A 280 -2.48 -1.03 11.54
N ALA A 281 -3.30 0.01 11.32
CA ALA A 281 -3.01 1.08 10.37
C ALA A 281 -1.71 1.83 10.74
N ALA A 282 -1.53 2.18 12.03
CA ALA A 282 -0.33 2.81 12.55
C ALA A 282 0.92 1.93 12.35
N LYS A 283 0.81 0.62 12.59
CA LYS A 283 1.88 -0.35 12.30
C LYS A 283 2.26 -0.36 10.82
N ARG A 284 1.27 -0.41 9.93
CA ARG A 284 1.50 -0.44 8.48
C ARG A 284 2.20 0.84 8.02
N LEU A 285 1.73 2.01 8.45
CA LEU A 285 2.36 3.29 8.17
C LEU A 285 3.81 3.31 8.67
N ARG A 286 4.04 2.95 9.94
CA ARG A 286 5.39 2.90 10.52
C ARG A 286 6.32 2.00 9.72
N TYR A 287 5.90 0.77 9.41
CA TYR A 287 6.74 -0.17 8.66
C TYR A 287 7.04 0.32 7.24
N THR A 288 6.06 0.91 6.55
CA THR A 288 6.28 1.51 5.22
C THR A 288 7.27 2.68 5.30
N MET A 289 7.14 3.58 6.28
CA MET A 289 8.08 4.68 6.49
C MET A 289 9.48 4.20 6.89
N GLU A 290 9.58 3.15 7.70
CA GLU A 290 10.87 2.53 8.08
C GLU A 290 11.58 1.94 6.86
N ILE A 291 10.85 1.29 5.95
CA ILE A 291 11.41 0.73 4.70
C ILE A 291 11.97 1.84 3.81
N PHE A 292 11.21 2.91 3.60
CA PHE A 292 11.63 4.04 2.76
C PHE A 292 12.50 5.06 3.49
N ARG A 293 12.88 4.82 4.75
CA ARG A 293 13.60 5.78 5.59
C ARG A 293 14.92 6.23 4.94
N GLU A 294 15.63 5.33 4.28
CA GLU A 294 16.92 5.64 3.63
C GLU A 294 16.80 6.68 2.51
N LEU A 295 15.61 6.86 1.93
CA LEU A 295 15.32 7.94 0.97
C LEU A 295 15.11 9.31 1.65
N TYR A 296 14.82 9.34 2.95
CA TYR A 296 14.46 10.57 3.67
C TYR A 296 15.14 10.72 5.06
N PRO A 297 16.46 10.50 5.22
CA PRO A 297 17.09 10.24 6.53
C PRO A 297 16.78 11.27 7.62
N ASP A 298 16.71 12.56 7.25
CA ASP A 298 16.55 13.67 8.19
C ASP A 298 15.10 14.13 8.39
N ASN A 299 14.18 13.82 7.46
CA ASN A 299 12.84 14.40 7.44
C ASN A 299 11.74 13.46 8.00
N VAL A 300 11.98 12.15 8.10
CA VAL A 300 10.95 11.18 8.55
C VAL A 300 11.24 10.55 9.91
N LYS A 301 12.40 10.78 10.52
CA LYS A 301 12.81 10.15 11.77
C LYS A 301 11.87 10.50 12.93
N ASP A 302 11.63 11.78 13.18
CA ASP A 302 10.78 12.23 14.28
C ASP A 302 9.31 11.82 14.06
N PRO A 303 8.72 11.97 12.86
CA PRO A 303 7.41 11.40 12.57
C PRO A 303 7.31 9.89 12.82
N ILE A 304 8.31 9.09 12.42
CA ILE A 304 8.34 7.64 12.71
C ILE A 304 8.29 7.39 14.22
N MET A 305 9.00 8.16 15.03
CA MET A 305 8.95 8.04 16.50
C MET A 305 7.56 8.36 17.07
N GLN A 306 6.88 9.39 16.54
CA GLN A 306 5.54 9.75 16.99
C GLN A 306 4.51 8.67 16.63
N ILE A 307 4.59 8.11 15.42
CA ILE A 307 3.75 6.98 14.99
C ILE A 307 4.07 5.72 15.81
N LYS A 308 5.35 5.47 16.15
CA LYS A 308 5.74 4.40 17.05
C LYS A 308 5.08 4.56 18.42
N ARG A 309 5.15 5.76 19.03
CA ARG A 309 4.54 6.02 20.33
C ARG A 309 3.02 5.83 20.29
N LEU A 310 2.35 6.32 19.25
CA LEU A 310 0.92 6.08 19.02
C LEU A 310 0.60 4.59 18.96
N GLN A 311 1.38 3.83 18.17
CA GLN A 311 1.24 2.39 18.04
C GLN A 311 1.42 1.68 19.38
N ASP A 312 2.40 2.09 20.19
CA ASP A 312 2.74 1.44 21.46
C ASP A 312 1.58 1.64 22.46
N ILE A 313 1.05 2.86 22.60
CA ILE A 313 -0.13 3.14 23.44
C ILE A 313 -1.36 2.32 22.99
N LEU A 314 -1.68 2.33 21.69
CA LEU A 314 -2.76 1.53 21.13
C LEU A 314 -2.53 0.02 21.29
N GLY A 315 -1.26 -0.40 21.35
CA GLY A 315 -0.84 -1.75 21.64
C GLY A 315 -1.20 -2.17 23.05
N ASP A 316 -0.75 -1.39 24.03
CA ASP A 316 -1.03 -1.66 25.44
C ASP A 316 -2.55 -1.63 25.72
N MET A 317 -3.29 -0.73 25.06
CA MET A 317 -4.75 -0.69 25.13
C MET A 317 -5.37 -2.01 24.66
N HIS A 318 -4.96 -2.47 23.48
CA HIS A 318 -5.45 -3.72 22.91
C HIS A 318 -5.06 -4.93 23.76
N ASP A 319 -3.86 -4.93 24.34
CA ASP A 319 -3.42 -6.02 25.21
C ASP A 319 -4.29 -6.09 26.48
N CYS A 320 -4.72 -4.95 27.04
CA CYS A 320 -5.74 -4.94 28.10
C CYS A 320 -7.07 -5.52 27.63
N ASP A 321 -7.54 -5.14 26.44
CA ASP A 321 -8.81 -5.66 25.88
C ASP A 321 -8.75 -7.20 25.71
N VAL A 322 -7.63 -7.73 25.23
CA VAL A 322 -7.39 -9.18 25.09
C VAL A 322 -7.40 -9.88 26.44
N TRP A 323 -6.79 -9.29 27.48
CA TRP A 323 -6.85 -9.83 28.84
C TRP A 323 -8.29 -9.88 29.36
N LEU A 324 -9.05 -8.79 29.22
CA LEU A 324 -10.43 -8.70 29.69
C LEU A 324 -11.37 -9.69 28.99
N GLU A 325 -11.08 -10.04 27.74
CA GLU A 325 -11.76 -11.11 27.01
C GLU A 325 -11.31 -12.52 27.47
N THR A 326 -10.02 -12.70 27.74
CA THR A 326 -9.42 -14.02 28.01
C THR A 326 -9.64 -14.51 29.44
N LEU A 327 -9.60 -13.62 30.44
CA LEU A 327 -9.68 -14.00 31.85
C LEU A 327 -11.01 -14.67 32.24
N PRO A 328 -12.20 -14.23 31.77
CA PRO A 328 -13.45 -14.94 32.01
C PRO A 328 -13.44 -16.37 31.46
N ARG A 329 -12.99 -16.54 30.21
CA ARG A 329 -12.87 -17.86 29.58
C ARG A 329 -11.91 -18.76 30.35
N PHE A 330 -10.78 -18.23 30.82
CA PHE A 330 -9.85 -18.96 31.68
C PHE A 330 -10.53 -19.44 32.97
N MET A 331 -11.33 -18.60 33.63
CA MET A 331 -12.05 -19.00 34.85
C MET A 331 -13.01 -20.16 34.59
N ASP A 332 -13.78 -20.12 33.51
CA ASP A 332 -14.72 -21.19 33.17
C ASP A 332 -14.00 -22.50 32.88
N GLU A 333 -12.92 -22.44 32.10
CA GLU A 333 -12.09 -23.60 31.76
C GLU A 333 -11.39 -24.19 33.00
N GLU A 334 -10.89 -23.33 33.91
CA GLU A 334 -10.21 -23.78 35.13
C GLU A 334 -11.22 -24.35 36.14
N GLU A 335 -12.42 -23.79 36.23
CA GLU A 335 -13.50 -24.34 37.06
C GLU A 335 -13.90 -25.74 36.59
N ALA A 336 -14.04 -25.95 35.27
CA ALA A 336 -14.28 -27.27 34.70
C ALA A 336 -13.15 -28.27 35.02
N ARG A 337 -11.88 -27.83 34.96
CA ARG A 337 -10.72 -28.66 35.33
C ARG A 337 -10.74 -29.03 36.81
N VAL A 338 -11.03 -28.07 37.68
CA VAL A 338 -11.17 -28.27 39.13
C VAL A 338 -12.30 -29.24 39.45
N VAL A 339 -13.48 -29.05 38.87
CA VAL A 339 -14.64 -29.94 39.07
C VAL A 339 -14.34 -31.35 38.56
N SER A 340 -13.72 -31.47 37.37
CA SER A 340 -13.33 -32.78 36.84
C SER A 340 -12.32 -33.52 37.72
N PHE A 341 -11.47 -32.80 38.46
CA PHE A 341 -10.42 -33.39 39.28
C PHE A 341 -10.85 -33.66 40.72
N PHE A 342 -11.54 -32.71 41.36
CA PHE A 342 -11.95 -32.77 42.76
C PHE A 342 -13.41 -33.19 42.97
N GLY A 343 -14.23 -33.20 41.91
CA GLY A 343 -15.67 -33.45 41.98
C GLY A 343 -16.50 -32.25 42.44
N HIS A 344 -15.87 -31.11 42.79
CA HIS A 344 -16.56 -29.88 43.19
C HIS A 344 -15.70 -28.63 42.90
N ALA A 345 -16.33 -27.46 42.78
CA ALA A 345 -15.67 -26.18 42.44
C ALA A 345 -15.01 -25.47 43.65
N GLY A 346 -14.90 -26.14 44.79
CA GLY A 346 -14.49 -25.51 46.07
C GLY A 346 -13.06 -24.97 46.07
N PHE A 347 -12.20 -25.42 45.16
CA PHE A 347 -10.84 -24.90 44.97
C PHE A 347 -10.84 -23.51 44.29
N MET A 348 -11.89 -23.16 43.53
CA MET A 348 -11.98 -21.88 42.81
C MET A 348 -11.97 -20.66 43.73
N ARG A 349 -12.30 -20.81 45.03
CA ARG A 349 -12.20 -19.72 46.02
C ARG A 349 -10.79 -19.16 46.18
N PHE A 350 -9.76 -19.92 45.82
CA PHE A 350 -8.35 -19.50 45.88
C PHE A 350 -7.84 -18.93 44.55
N ILE A 351 -8.46 -19.32 43.42
CA ILE A 351 -8.05 -18.87 42.08
C ILE A 351 -8.78 -17.58 41.68
N ARG A 352 -10.10 -17.56 41.89
CA ARG A 352 -10.99 -16.47 41.45
C ARG A 352 -10.55 -15.07 41.93
N PRO A 353 -10.11 -14.87 43.19
CA PRO A 353 -9.72 -13.54 43.66
C PRO A 353 -8.56 -12.93 42.87
N GLY A 354 -7.52 -13.73 42.58
CA GLY A 354 -6.39 -13.29 41.76
C GLY A 354 -6.79 -12.87 40.36
N ILE A 355 -7.63 -13.68 39.70
CA ILE A 355 -8.07 -13.40 38.34
C ILE A 355 -8.96 -12.15 38.26
N LEU A 356 -9.86 -11.96 39.22
CA LEU A 356 -10.68 -10.75 39.30
C LEU A 356 -9.83 -9.50 39.58
N HIS A 357 -8.85 -9.62 40.46
CA HIS A 357 -7.93 -8.53 40.75
C HIS A 357 -7.13 -8.09 39.51
N LEU A 358 -6.58 -9.05 38.75
CA LEU A 358 -5.93 -8.75 37.48
C LEU A 358 -6.92 -8.13 36.47
N ALA A 359 -8.17 -8.62 36.40
CA ALA A 359 -9.18 -8.03 35.52
C ALA A 359 -9.48 -6.56 35.88
N ASP A 360 -9.59 -6.23 37.15
CA ASP A 360 -9.81 -4.86 37.61
C ASP A 360 -8.60 -3.95 37.33
N ASP A 361 -7.40 -4.43 37.59
CA ASP A 361 -6.15 -3.74 37.23
C ASP A 361 -6.07 -3.46 35.72
N ARG A 362 -6.38 -4.44 34.86
CA ARG A 362 -6.42 -4.24 33.40
C ARG A 362 -7.50 -3.23 32.96
N ARG A 363 -8.66 -3.18 33.63
CA ARG A 363 -9.70 -2.15 33.36
C ARG A 363 -9.18 -0.75 33.67
N ILE A 364 -8.57 -0.57 34.84
CA ILE A 364 -8.00 0.72 35.26
C ILE A 364 -6.93 1.16 34.28
N ARG A 365 -5.97 0.26 33.98
CA ARG A 365 -4.88 0.55 33.06
C ARG A 365 -5.37 0.93 31.66
N ARG A 366 -6.43 0.27 31.19
CA ARG A 366 -7.04 0.56 29.89
C ARG A 366 -7.62 1.97 29.81
N GLU A 367 -8.27 2.47 30.87
CA GLU A 367 -8.79 3.85 30.91
C GLU A 367 -7.65 4.89 30.95
N GLU A 368 -6.57 4.62 31.68
CA GLU A 368 -5.38 5.47 31.69
C GLU A 368 -4.75 5.57 30.29
N LEU A 369 -4.60 4.43 29.61
CA LEU A 369 -4.04 4.36 28.27
C LEU A 369 -4.93 5.04 27.24
N TYR A 370 -6.26 4.95 27.38
CA TYR A 370 -7.19 5.69 26.52
C TYR A 370 -7.02 7.20 26.67
N THR A 371 -6.84 7.68 27.90
CA THR A 371 -6.55 9.10 28.17
C THR A 371 -5.19 9.52 27.58
N ALA A 372 -4.17 8.67 27.71
CA ALA A 372 -2.86 8.91 27.10
C ALA A 372 -2.93 8.93 25.56
N PHE A 373 -3.71 8.02 24.96
CA PHE A 373 -3.93 7.92 23.52
C PHE A 373 -4.57 9.19 22.94
N THR A 374 -5.69 9.63 23.51
CA THR A 374 -6.40 10.84 23.05
C THR A 374 -5.51 12.08 23.18
N ARG A 375 -4.81 12.23 24.31
CA ARG A 375 -3.85 13.32 24.52
C ARG A 375 -2.68 13.28 23.52
N HIS A 376 -2.14 12.10 23.25
CA HIS A 376 -1.05 11.92 22.28
C HIS A 376 -1.51 12.24 20.85
N TRP A 377 -2.72 11.84 20.49
CA TRP A 377 -3.32 12.17 19.18
C TRP A 377 -3.47 13.68 18.98
N ASP A 378 -4.00 14.40 19.98
CA ASP A 378 -4.11 15.86 19.91
C ASP A 378 -2.75 16.56 19.86
N ALA A 379 -1.78 16.08 20.65
CA ALA A 379 -0.41 16.60 20.60
C ALA A 379 0.22 16.42 19.21
N MET A 380 0.09 15.24 18.60
CA MET A 380 0.57 14.99 17.24
C MET A 380 -0.02 15.94 16.20
N LYS A 381 -1.30 16.31 16.33
CA LYS A 381 -1.95 17.29 15.44
C LYS A 381 -1.45 18.71 15.71
N ALA A 382 -1.35 19.09 16.98
CA ALA A 382 -0.85 20.42 17.37
C ALA A 382 0.61 20.64 16.94
N ASP A 383 1.44 19.61 17.04
CA ASP A 383 2.85 19.61 16.63
C ASP A 383 3.03 19.51 15.10
N GLY A 384 1.94 19.38 14.33
CA GLY A 384 1.97 19.33 12.87
C GLY A 384 2.64 18.06 12.31
N VAL A 385 2.60 16.94 13.04
CA VAL A 385 3.29 15.69 12.65
C VAL A 385 2.77 15.18 11.30
N ILE A 386 1.47 15.31 11.03
CA ILE A 386 0.84 14.85 9.78
C ILE A 386 1.34 15.67 8.58
N GLU A 387 1.37 16.99 8.74
CA GLU A 387 1.89 17.95 7.76
C GLU A 387 3.38 17.72 7.54
N ALA A 388 4.15 17.47 8.61
CA ALA A 388 5.56 17.13 8.52
C ALA A 388 5.80 15.85 7.69
N ILE A 389 4.99 14.80 7.85
CA ILE A 389 5.06 13.60 7.00
C ILE A 389 4.81 13.96 5.54
N ARG A 390 3.71 14.69 5.26
CA ARG A 390 3.34 15.08 3.89
C ARG A 390 4.43 15.91 3.22
N GLN A 391 4.99 16.87 3.94
CA GLN A 391 6.06 17.72 3.45
C GLN A 391 7.34 16.91 3.22
N ALA A 392 7.72 16.05 4.17
CA ALA A 392 8.93 15.22 4.08
C ALA A 392 8.93 14.34 2.82
N ILE A 393 7.79 13.69 2.50
CA ILE A 393 7.70 12.80 1.34
C ILE A 393 7.52 13.55 0.01
N ALA A 394 6.97 14.77 0.03
CA ALA A 394 6.77 15.59 -1.16
C ALA A 394 8.01 16.40 -1.57
N THR A 395 8.86 16.79 -0.61
CA THR A 395 9.99 17.71 -0.86
C THR A 395 10.96 17.19 -1.93
N PRO A 396 11.42 15.92 -1.90
CA PRO A 396 12.31 15.42 -2.94
C PRO A 396 11.66 15.38 -4.33
N LEU A 397 10.36 15.06 -4.41
CA LEU A 397 9.62 15.06 -5.68
C LEU A 397 9.42 16.46 -6.25
N ALA A 398 9.26 17.46 -5.40
CA ALA A 398 9.18 18.87 -5.82
C ALA A 398 10.54 19.43 -6.23
N ALA A 399 11.63 18.99 -5.59
CA ALA A 399 13.01 19.36 -5.90
C ALA A 399 13.58 18.60 -7.12
N MET A 400 12.95 17.50 -7.52
CA MET A 400 13.18 16.81 -8.78
C MET A 400 12.24 17.40 -9.84
N PRO A 401 12.68 18.38 -10.67
CA PRO A 401 11.89 18.80 -11.80
C PRO A 401 11.50 17.57 -12.64
N HIS A 402 10.37 17.64 -13.36
CA HIS A 402 10.15 16.77 -14.53
C HIS A 402 11.20 17.15 -15.58
N SER A 403 12.45 16.78 -15.31
CA SER A 403 13.59 17.09 -16.14
C SER A 403 13.51 16.17 -17.35
N LEU A 404 13.06 16.72 -18.47
CA LEU A 404 13.17 16.11 -19.79
C LEU A 404 14.62 16.27 -20.34
N HIS A 405 15.63 16.39 -19.46
CA HIS A 405 17.03 16.56 -19.86
C HIS A 405 17.69 15.20 -20.12
N ASP A 406 17.93 14.91 -21.39
CA ASP A 406 19.05 14.06 -21.79
C ASP A 406 20.33 14.91 -21.78
N ALA A 407 21.39 14.37 -21.18
CA ALA A 407 22.66 15.04 -20.93
C ALA A 407 23.47 15.43 -22.19
N ASP A 408 23.00 15.15 -23.41
CA ASP A 408 23.72 15.51 -24.65
C ASP A 408 22.83 15.57 -25.93
N GLY A 409 21.50 15.68 -25.81
CA GLY A 409 20.56 15.56 -26.94
C GLY A 409 19.59 16.74 -27.13
N ALA A 410 19.22 17.03 -28.38
CA ALA A 410 18.13 17.96 -28.68
C ALA A 410 16.79 17.39 -28.18
N VAL A 411 16.21 18.00 -27.14
CA VAL A 411 14.93 17.56 -26.55
C VAL A 411 13.79 17.79 -27.54
N ARG A 412 13.20 16.69 -28.03
CA ARG A 412 12.04 16.67 -28.92
C ARG A 412 10.85 16.04 -28.20
N ILE A 413 9.78 16.82 -28.05
CA ILE A 413 8.58 16.43 -27.30
C ILE A 413 7.44 16.28 -28.29
N ALA A 414 6.78 15.12 -28.30
CA ALA A 414 5.50 14.95 -28.99
C ALA A 414 4.35 15.28 -28.02
N PHE A 415 3.43 16.13 -28.47
CA PHE A 415 2.17 16.37 -27.77
C PHE A 415 1.04 15.65 -28.50
N ILE A 416 0.33 14.80 -27.79
CA ILE A 416 -0.84 14.07 -28.26
C ILE A 416 -2.07 14.48 -27.46
N GLY A 417 -3.26 14.44 -28.04
CA GLY A 417 -4.48 14.85 -27.36
C GLY A 417 -5.72 14.41 -28.11
N ASP A 418 -6.87 14.49 -27.46
CA ASP A 418 -8.17 14.15 -28.03
C ASP A 418 -8.13 12.74 -28.67
N LEU A 419 -7.67 11.76 -27.89
CA LEU A 419 -7.49 10.37 -28.33
C LEU A 419 -8.82 9.65 -28.54
N HIS A 420 -9.82 10.02 -27.74
CA HIS A 420 -11.21 9.57 -27.80
C HIS A 420 -11.38 8.06 -27.90
N GLY A 421 -10.54 7.23 -27.27
CA GLY A 421 -10.64 5.77 -27.36
C GLY A 421 -10.34 5.20 -28.75
N ASN A 422 -9.59 5.92 -29.60
CA ASN A 422 -9.18 5.48 -30.93
C ASN A 422 -7.77 4.87 -30.89
N LEU A 423 -7.69 3.62 -30.43
CA LEU A 423 -6.41 2.91 -30.27
C LEU A 423 -5.60 2.80 -31.59
N PRO A 424 -6.17 2.47 -32.76
CA PRO A 424 -5.39 2.40 -34.00
C PRO A 424 -4.72 3.71 -34.38
N ALA A 425 -5.39 4.84 -34.19
CA ALA A 425 -4.79 6.16 -34.40
C ALA A 425 -3.66 6.44 -33.40
N LEU A 426 -3.87 6.14 -32.11
CA LEU A 426 -2.83 6.27 -31.08
C LEU A 426 -1.58 5.44 -31.43
N LEU A 427 -1.74 4.17 -31.78
CA LEU A 427 -0.62 3.30 -32.13
C LEU A 427 0.14 3.80 -33.37
N ALA A 428 -0.57 4.34 -34.36
CA ALA A 428 0.06 4.92 -35.54
C ALA A 428 0.89 6.17 -35.19
N VAL A 429 0.37 7.04 -34.31
CA VAL A 429 1.08 8.23 -33.82
C VAL A 429 2.30 7.86 -32.99
N LEU A 430 2.18 6.90 -32.06
CA LEU A 430 3.31 6.46 -31.22
C LEU A 430 4.44 5.86 -32.07
N ALA A 431 4.10 5.06 -33.08
CA ALA A 431 5.08 4.48 -34.00
C ALA A 431 5.79 5.56 -34.87
N ASP A 432 5.06 6.56 -35.35
CA ASP A 432 5.64 7.67 -36.12
C ASP A 432 6.51 8.59 -35.24
N ALA A 433 6.08 8.87 -34.00
CA ALA A 433 6.86 9.65 -33.05
C ALA A 433 8.21 8.98 -32.73
N GLU A 434 8.21 7.66 -32.51
CA GLU A 434 9.44 6.87 -32.32
C GLU A 434 10.37 7.00 -33.54
N GLN A 435 9.84 6.87 -34.76
CA GLN A 435 10.63 6.98 -36.00
C GLN A 435 11.24 8.37 -36.21
N ARG A 436 10.62 9.43 -35.67
CA ARG A 436 11.10 10.82 -35.78
C ARG A 436 12.10 11.21 -34.68
N GLY A 437 12.49 10.26 -33.84
CA GLY A 437 13.42 10.48 -32.74
C GLY A 437 12.85 11.41 -31.68
N VAL A 438 11.54 11.31 -31.42
CA VAL A 438 10.93 11.96 -30.27
C VAL A 438 11.52 11.36 -28.99
N THR A 439 11.96 12.24 -28.09
CA THR A 439 12.54 11.85 -26.79
C THR A 439 11.49 11.67 -25.71
N HIS A 440 10.38 12.41 -25.81
CA HIS A 440 9.33 12.45 -24.79
C HIS A 440 7.94 12.59 -25.42
N ILE A 441 6.93 11.94 -24.86
CA ILE A 441 5.54 12.05 -25.31
C ILE A 441 4.70 12.53 -24.13
N LEU A 442 3.89 13.57 -24.34
CA LEU A 442 2.97 14.11 -23.35
C LEU A 442 1.55 14.12 -23.91
N HIS A 443 0.55 13.82 -23.08
CA HIS A 443 -0.85 13.85 -23.50
C HIS A 443 -1.66 15.01 -22.89
N LEU A 444 -2.62 15.52 -23.67
CA LEU A 444 -3.51 16.61 -23.28
C LEU A 444 -4.93 16.16 -22.91
N GLY A 445 -5.13 14.84 -22.76
CA GLY A 445 -6.39 14.29 -22.24
C GLY A 445 -7.38 13.92 -23.33
N ASP A 446 -8.62 13.70 -22.91
CA ASP A 446 -9.67 13.06 -23.71
C ASP A 446 -9.17 11.71 -24.23
N ILE A 447 -8.62 10.92 -23.29
CA ILE A 447 -8.07 9.59 -23.54
C ILE A 447 -9.20 8.64 -23.96
N VAL A 448 -10.34 8.77 -23.30
CA VAL A 448 -11.55 7.97 -23.56
C VAL A 448 -12.69 8.87 -24.04
N GLY A 449 -13.76 8.28 -24.55
CA GLY A 449 -14.93 9.04 -24.95
C GLY A 449 -15.77 8.34 -26.00
N PHE A 450 -15.54 8.70 -27.26
CA PHE A 450 -16.43 8.37 -28.39
C PHE A 450 -16.01 7.13 -29.20
N GLY A 451 -14.76 6.70 -29.10
CA GLY A 451 -14.19 5.62 -29.88
C GLY A 451 -14.42 4.23 -29.26
N PRO A 452 -14.22 3.17 -30.06
CA PRO A 452 -14.62 1.81 -29.68
C PRO A 452 -13.57 1.06 -28.84
N PHE A 453 -12.42 1.66 -28.52
CA PHE A 453 -11.33 1.03 -27.76
C PHE A 453 -10.93 1.81 -26.49
N PRO A 454 -11.87 2.21 -25.62
CA PRO A 454 -11.56 3.11 -24.50
C PRO A 454 -10.69 2.45 -23.43
N GLU A 455 -10.89 1.17 -23.13
CA GLU A 455 -10.07 0.47 -22.13
C GLU A 455 -8.66 0.26 -22.66
N GLU A 456 -8.53 -0.17 -23.92
CA GLU A 456 -7.23 -0.42 -24.53
C GLU A 456 -6.43 0.87 -24.71
N THR A 457 -7.10 1.98 -25.02
CA THR A 457 -6.47 3.31 -25.11
C THR A 457 -6.02 3.80 -23.73
N ALA A 458 -6.88 3.71 -22.72
CA ALA A 458 -6.52 4.10 -21.35
C ALA A 458 -5.42 3.20 -20.76
N ALA A 459 -5.49 1.90 -21.02
CA ALA A 459 -4.44 0.95 -20.63
C ALA A 459 -3.13 1.27 -21.34
N ARG A 460 -3.15 1.58 -22.65
CA ARG A 460 -1.95 1.95 -23.40
C ARG A 460 -1.26 3.19 -22.82
N ILE A 461 -2.00 4.27 -22.56
CA ILE A 461 -1.46 5.49 -21.93
C ILE A 461 -0.86 5.20 -20.56
N ARG A 462 -1.59 4.43 -19.73
CA ARG A 462 -1.13 4.03 -18.39
C ARG A 462 0.12 3.15 -18.44
N ASP A 463 0.11 2.12 -19.28
CA ASP A 463 1.15 1.09 -19.31
C ASP A 463 2.45 1.63 -19.92
N GLU A 464 2.38 2.61 -20.82
CA GLU A 464 3.54 3.34 -21.36
C GLU A 464 3.93 4.57 -20.52
N GLU A 465 3.24 4.80 -19.40
CA GLU A 465 3.48 5.92 -18.47
C GLU A 465 3.54 7.29 -19.18
N ILE A 466 2.72 7.46 -20.22
CA ILE A 466 2.67 8.70 -20.98
C ILE A 466 2.05 9.76 -20.07
N THR A 467 2.86 10.73 -19.68
CA THR A 467 2.47 11.75 -18.71
C THR A 467 1.55 12.79 -19.36
N GLY A 468 0.57 13.30 -18.63
CA GLY A 468 -0.32 14.30 -19.18
C GLY A 468 -1.43 14.77 -18.24
N VAL A 469 -2.40 15.45 -18.81
CA VAL A 469 -3.54 16.05 -18.09
C VAL A 469 -4.85 15.36 -18.45
N ALA A 470 -5.85 15.48 -17.56
CA ALA A 470 -7.19 14.96 -17.80
C ALA A 470 -7.96 15.87 -18.77
N GLY A 471 -8.68 15.28 -19.73
CA GLY A 471 -9.59 16.01 -20.60
C GLY A 471 -11.00 16.15 -20.00
N ASN A 472 -11.83 17.00 -20.61
CA ASN A 472 -13.19 17.19 -20.11
C ASN A 472 -14.05 15.93 -20.31
N ILE A 473 -13.85 15.19 -21.41
CA ILE A 473 -14.60 13.95 -21.67
C ILE A 473 -14.18 12.83 -20.74
N ASP A 474 -12.90 12.76 -20.34
CA ASP A 474 -12.44 11.83 -19.30
C ASP A 474 -13.21 12.07 -17.99
N ARG A 475 -13.27 13.34 -17.55
CA ARG A 475 -13.97 13.75 -16.32
C ARG A 475 -15.48 13.51 -16.40
N GLU A 476 -16.12 13.91 -17.51
CA GLU A 476 -17.54 13.69 -17.76
C GLU A 476 -17.90 12.20 -17.70
N THR A 477 -17.12 11.35 -18.39
CA THR A 477 -17.29 9.89 -18.37
C THR A 477 -17.21 9.32 -16.95
N LEU A 478 -16.24 9.79 -16.16
CA LEU A 478 -16.04 9.33 -14.78
C LEU A 478 -17.12 9.82 -13.80
N ALA A 479 -17.75 10.96 -14.08
CA ALA A 479 -18.81 11.54 -13.25
C ALA A 479 -20.17 10.83 -13.37
N LEU A 480 -20.46 10.18 -14.50
CA LEU A 480 -21.76 9.52 -14.75
C LEU A 480 -22.13 8.46 -13.68
N SER A 481 -23.36 8.45 -13.22
CA SER A 481 -23.91 7.40 -12.35
C SER A 481 -24.66 6.34 -13.16
N LYS A 482 -25.04 5.22 -12.50
CA LYS A 482 -25.91 4.21 -13.13
C LYS A 482 -27.28 4.75 -13.54
N LYS A 483 -27.75 5.86 -12.94
CA LYS A 483 -29.04 6.47 -13.23
C LYS A 483 -28.98 7.38 -14.46
N ASP A 484 -27.81 7.94 -14.77
CA ASP A 484 -27.60 8.86 -15.88
C ASP A 484 -27.50 8.14 -17.23
N CYS A 485 -27.35 6.81 -17.20
CA CYS A 485 -27.26 6.00 -18.41
C CYS A 485 -28.64 5.57 -18.92
N PRO A 486 -28.93 5.79 -20.21
CA PRO A 486 -30.22 5.41 -20.79
C PRO A 486 -30.46 3.90 -20.67
N LYS A 487 -31.70 3.52 -20.36
CA LYS A 487 -32.14 2.12 -20.19
C LYS A 487 -32.33 1.39 -21.51
N GLN A 488 -32.54 2.12 -22.61
CA GLN A 488 -32.67 1.58 -23.97
C GLN A 488 -31.34 1.78 -24.74
N ARG A 489 -31.08 0.90 -25.71
CA ARG A 489 -29.87 0.96 -26.57
C ARG A 489 -29.84 2.17 -27.49
N GLU A 490 -30.98 2.83 -27.70
CA GLU A 490 -31.12 4.01 -28.56
C GLU A 490 -31.82 5.10 -27.76
N GLY A 491 -31.05 5.93 -27.08
CA GLY A 491 -31.51 7.24 -26.62
C GLY A 491 -31.17 8.31 -27.67
N PRO A 492 -31.86 9.46 -27.72
CA PRO A 492 -31.70 10.46 -28.78
C PRO A 492 -30.38 11.24 -28.75
N ASP A 493 -29.54 11.08 -27.72
CA ASP A 493 -28.25 11.77 -27.59
C ASP A 493 -27.07 10.81 -27.84
N PRO A 494 -26.40 10.91 -29.00
CA PRO A 494 -25.25 10.09 -29.34
C PRO A 494 -24.07 10.23 -28.36
N LYS A 495 -23.84 11.44 -27.81
CA LYS A 495 -22.75 11.68 -26.86
C LYS A 495 -22.99 10.90 -25.58
N MET A 496 -24.18 11.03 -24.99
CA MET A 496 -24.52 10.32 -23.75
C MET A 496 -24.47 8.80 -23.91
N HIS A 497 -24.86 8.27 -25.08
CA HIS A 497 -24.73 6.85 -25.38
C HIS A 497 -23.25 6.42 -25.32
N ALA A 498 -22.35 7.14 -26.02
CA ALA A 498 -20.93 6.83 -26.04
C ALA A 498 -20.29 6.86 -24.64
N LEU A 499 -20.51 7.92 -23.86
CA LEU A 499 -19.89 8.05 -22.53
C LEU A 499 -20.34 6.93 -21.57
N CYS A 500 -21.63 6.58 -21.60
CA CYS A 500 -22.16 5.47 -20.80
C CYS A 500 -21.64 4.11 -21.27
N TRP A 501 -21.47 3.91 -22.56
CA TRP A 501 -20.86 2.70 -23.11
C TRP A 501 -19.39 2.59 -22.67
N THR A 502 -18.62 3.67 -22.86
CA THR A 502 -17.22 3.79 -22.47
C THR A 502 -17.03 3.48 -20.99
N LYS A 503 -17.80 4.11 -20.10
CA LYS A 503 -17.73 3.86 -18.66
C LYS A 503 -17.92 2.39 -18.28
N LYS A 504 -18.80 1.66 -18.98
CA LYS A 504 -19.06 0.23 -18.74
C LYS A 504 -17.89 -0.66 -19.17
N LYS A 505 -17.04 -0.19 -20.10
CA LYS A 505 -15.90 -0.94 -20.63
C LYS A 505 -14.63 -0.77 -19.79
N LEU A 506 -14.52 0.34 -19.06
CA LEU A 506 -13.33 0.63 -18.28
C LEU A 506 -13.14 -0.30 -17.08
N THR A 507 -11.90 -0.75 -16.88
CA THR A 507 -11.49 -1.50 -15.69
C THR A 507 -11.33 -0.59 -14.48
N LYS A 508 -11.27 -1.18 -13.28
CA LYS A 508 -11.02 -0.43 -12.04
C LYS A 508 -9.66 0.28 -12.04
N GLU A 509 -8.67 -0.30 -12.73
CA GLU A 509 -7.32 0.25 -12.83
C GLU A 509 -7.30 1.47 -13.74
N SER A 510 -7.89 1.37 -14.94
CA SER A 510 -8.04 2.51 -15.86
C SER A 510 -8.87 3.64 -15.24
N ILE A 511 -9.94 3.33 -14.50
CA ILE A 511 -10.71 4.33 -13.74
C ILE A 511 -9.83 5.03 -12.68
N ARG A 512 -8.97 4.28 -11.98
CA ARG A 512 -8.08 4.86 -10.95
C ARG A 512 -7.05 5.80 -11.60
N HIS A 513 -6.44 5.37 -12.70
CA HIS A 513 -5.50 6.17 -13.48
C HIS A 513 -6.14 7.45 -14.01
N LEU A 514 -7.28 7.36 -14.70
CA LEU A 514 -7.97 8.55 -15.23
C LEU A 514 -8.40 9.53 -14.11
N ARG A 515 -8.67 9.04 -12.89
CA ARG A 515 -8.97 9.89 -11.74
C ARG A 515 -7.74 10.60 -11.18
N SER A 516 -6.56 9.98 -11.23
CA SER A 516 -5.32 10.55 -10.71
C SER A 516 -4.70 11.61 -11.62
N LEU A 517 -5.09 11.66 -12.90
CA LEU A 517 -4.59 12.67 -13.83
C LEU A 517 -4.89 14.10 -13.30
N PRO A 518 -3.91 15.01 -13.35
CA PRO A 518 -4.10 16.40 -12.92
C PRO A 518 -4.92 17.20 -13.94
N ALA A 519 -5.40 18.38 -13.54
CA ALA A 519 -6.11 19.31 -14.43
C ALA A 519 -5.15 20.12 -15.32
N GLU A 520 -3.98 20.46 -14.77
CA GLU A 520 -2.88 21.11 -15.46
C GLU A 520 -1.57 20.43 -15.07
N LEU A 521 -0.56 20.54 -15.95
CA LEU A 521 0.79 20.04 -15.69
C LEU A 521 1.78 21.10 -16.14
N ARG A 522 2.78 21.37 -15.29
CA ARG A 522 3.88 22.28 -15.61
C ARG A 522 5.18 21.49 -15.68
N THR A 523 5.97 21.76 -16.71
CA THR A 523 7.27 21.12 -16.93
C THR A 523 8.24 22.11 -17.56
N GLU A 524 9.52 21.76 -17.63
CA GLU A 524 10.56 22.57 -18.24
C GLU A 524 11.34 21.75 -19.27
N ALA A 525 11.62 22.35 -20.43
CA ALA A 525 12.46 21.74 -21.45
C ALA A 525 13.15 22.80 -22.32
N GLY A 526 14.41 22.55 -22.66
CA GLY A 526 15.17 23.46 -23.53
C GLY A 526 15.31 24.90 -22.98
N GLY A 527 15.21 25.08 -21.66
CA GLY A 527 15.21 26.40 -21.00
C GLY A 527 13.86 27.12 -21.02
N ASN A 528 12.78 26.44 -21.39
CA ASN A 528 11.43 27.00 -21.47
C ASN A 528 10.50 26.33 -20.47
N THR A 529 9.68 27.14 -19.82
CA THR A 529 8.56 26.69 -18.97
C THR A 529 7.36 26.32 -19.85
N ILE A 530 6.82 25.12 -19.68
CA ILE A 530 5.74 24.56 -20.50
C ILE A 530 4.54 24.24 -19.60
N LEU A 531 3.39 24.83 -19.92
CA LEU A 531 2.09 24.53 -19.32
C LEU A 531 1.27 23.64 -20.25
N LEU A 532 0.82 22.51 -19.73
CA LEU A 532 -0.16 21.63 -20.37
C LEU A 532 -1.51 21.81 -19.68
N THR A 533 -2.54 22.06 -20.46
CA THR A 533 -3.94 22.09 -20.01
C THR A 533 -4.83 21.59 -21.14
N HIS A 534 -5.93 20.91 -20.86
CA HIS A 534 -6.78 20.40 -21.92
C HIS A 534 -7.47 21.52 -22.71
N GLY A 535 -8.09 22.48 -22.00
CA GLY A 535 -8.78 23.62 -22.59
C GLY A 535 -7.90 24.87 -22.64
N SER A 536 -8.09 25.77 -21.69
CA SER A 536 -7.36 27.04 -21.54
C SER A 536 -6.77 27.15 -20.13
N PRO A 537 -5.83 28.08 -19.87
CA PRO A 537 -5.25 28.24 -18.53
C PRO A 537 -6.23 28.63 -17.42
N ASP A 538 -7.38 29.25 -17.75
CA ASP A 538 -8.40 29.65 -16.77
C ASP A 538 -9.66 28.74 -16.78
N SER A 539 -9.75 27.78 -17.71
CA SER A 539 -10.90 26.88 -17.84
C SER A 539 -10.55 25.60 -18.59
N THR A 540 -10.95 24.44 -18.05
CA THR A 540 -10.78 23.12 -18.68
C THR A 540 -11.57 22.94 -19.98
N THR A 541 -12.57 23.78 -20.24
CA THR A 541 -13.38 23.79 -21.48
C THR A 541 -13.24 25.09 -22.27
N GLY A 542 -12.34 25.98 -21.86
CA GLY A 542 -12.03 27.17 -22.64
C GLY A 542 -11.39 26.80 -23.97
N ARG A 543 -11.81 27.47 -25.03
CA ARG A 543 -11.39 27.16 -26.41
C ARG A 543 -10.25 28.08 -26.82
N ILE A 544 -9.11 27.50 -27.17
CA ILE A 544 -7.99 28.20 -27.80
C ILE A 544 -7.81 27.64 -29.22
N GLY A 545 -7.87 28.52 -30.21
CA GLY A 545 -7.76 28.16 -31.62
C GLY A 545 -7.54 29.39 -32.51
N VAL A 546 -7.70 29.22 -33.82
CA VAL A 546 -7.43 30.25 -34.83
C VAL A 546 -8.23 31.54 -34.58
N GLU A 547 -9.48 31.40 -34.17
CA GLU A 547 -10.41 32.51 -33.92
C GLU A 547 -10.19 33.21 -32.56
N THR A 548 -9.26 32.74 -31.72
CA THR A 548 -9.02 33.36 -30.42
C THR A 548 -8.38 34.74 -30.61
N PRO A 549 -8.98 35.82 -30.06
CA PRO A 549 -8.41 37.16 -30.13
C PRO A 549 -7.10 37.27 -29.35
N ASP A 550 -6.15 38.05 -29.87
CA ASP A 550 -4.86 38.26 -29.20
C ASP A 550 -5.01 38.87 -27.79
N SER A 551 -6.07 39.64 -27.53
CA SER A 551 -6.38 40.16 -26.19
C SER A 551 -6.60 39.06 -25.15
N ASP A 552 -7.23 37.95 -25.54
CA ASP A 552 -7.43 36.79 -24.66
C ASP A 552 -6.13 36.02 -24.47
N LEU A 553 -5.35 35.84 -25.54
CA LEU A 553 -4.01 35.22 -25.45
C LEU A 553 -3.08 36.03 -24.53
N VAL A 554 -3.08 37.36 -24.62
CA VAL A 554 -2.35 38.25 -23.70
C VAL A 554 -2.84 38.10 -22.25
N ARG A 555 -4.14 37.86 -22.02
CA ARG A 555 -4.63 37.57 -20.67
C ARG A 555 -4.07 36.23 -20.17
N PHE A 556 -4.08 35.20 -21.02
CA PHE A 556 -3.59 33.88 -20.67
C PHE A 556 -2.11 33.85 -20.33
N THR A 557 -1.25 34.64 -21.01
CA THR A 557 0.18 34.70 -20.66
C THR A 557 0.40 35.16 -19.21
N ARG A 558 -0.42 36.10 -18.72
CA ARG A 558 -0.33 36.61 -17.33
C ARG A 558 -0.77 35.55 -16.31
N THR A 559 -1.83 34.81 -16.61
CA THR A 559 -2.35 33.75 -15.72
C THR A 559 -1.43 32.53 -15.72
N ALA A 560 -0.90 32.17 -16.89
CA ALA A 560 -0.15 30.95 -17.07
C ALA A 560 1.29 31.04 -16.56
N GLN A 561 1.96 32.20 -16.60
CA GLN A 561 3.39 32.31 -16.23
C GLN A 561 4.25 31.20 -16.89
N ALA A 562 4.07 31.00 -18.19
CA ALA A 562 4.74 29.95 -18.96
C ALA A 562 5.21 30.49 -20.32
N ASP A 563 6.35 30.01 -20.79
CA ASP A 563 6.91 30.31 -22.12
C ASP A 563 6.14 29.61 -23.24
N ILE A 564 5.59 28.43 -22.95
CA ILE A 564 4.87 27.59 -23.90
C ILE A 564 3.59 27.10 -23.25
N ILE A 565 2.46 27.26 -23.92
CA ILE A 565 1.15 26.79 -23.46
C ILE A 565 0.60 25.82 -24.50
N VAL A 566 0.38 24.57 -24.10
CA VAL A 566 -0.08 23.50 -24.97
C VAL A 566 -1.48 23.08 -24.56
N THR A 567 -2.39 23.08 -25.53
CA THR A 567 -3.82 22.82 -25.38
C THR A 567 -4.36 21.79 -26.37
N ALA A 568 -5.55 21.27 -26.09
CA ALA A 568 -6.31 20.37 -26.95
C ALA A 568 -7.75 20.91 -27.12
N HIS A 569 -8.78 20.08 -27.00
CA HIS A 569 -10.19 20.43 -26.88
C HIS A 569 -10.88 20.97 -28.14
N THR A 570 -10.24 21.84 -28.92
CA THR A 570 -10.80 22.34 -30.20
C THR A 570 -10.56 21.37 -31.36
N HIS A 571 -9.67 20.38 -31.18
CA HIS A 571 -9.30 19.34 -32.14
C HIS A 571 -8.67 19.85 -33.44
N GLN A 572 -8.35 21.14 -33.53
CA GLN A 572 -7.78 21.77 -34.72
C GLN A 572 -6.33 22.18 -34.44
N PRO A 573 -5.36 21.74 -35.27
CA PRO A 573 -3.97 22.11 -35.08
C PRO A 573 -3.80 23.62 -35.25
N PHE A 574 -3.12 24.24 -34.30
CA PHE A 574 -2.88 25.68 -34.30
C PHE A 574 -1.60 25.99 -33.53
N HIS A 575 -0.91 27.06 -33.92
CA HIS A 575 0.08 27.68 -33.05
C HIS A 575 0.15 29.19 -33.31
N ARG A 576 0.48 29.96 -32.28
CA ARG A 576 0.71 31.42 -32.38
C ARG A 576 1.65 31.87 -31.27
N ILE A 577 2.45 32.89 -31.54
CA ILE A 577 3.30 33.52 -30.53
C ILE A 577 2.69 34.87 -30.16
N VAL A 578 2.47 35.10 -28.86
CA VAL A 578 1.92 36.35 -28.31
C VAL A 578 2.68 36.68 -27.02
N ASN A 579 3.25 37.89 -26.91
CA ASN A 579 4.10 38.31 -25.78
C ASN A 579 5.18 37.27 -25.43
N ASP A 580 5.94 36.81 -26.42
CA ASP A 580 6.99 35.79 -26.32
C ASP A 580 6.54 34.41 -25.78
N CYS A 581 5.24 34.22 -25.57
CA CYS A 581 4.65 32.94 -25.22
C CYS A 581 4.16 32.21 -26.47
N LEU A 582 4.56 30.94 -26.64
CA LEU A 582 4.12 30.06 -27.72
C LEU A 582 2.87 29.29 -27.31
N PHE A 583 1.73 29.60 -27.93
CA PHE A 583 0.49 28.85 -27.81
C PHE A 583 0.45 27.74 -28.85
N ILE A 584 0.08 26.54 -28.44
CA ILE A 584 0.03 25.34 -29.28
C ILE A 584 -1.29 24.62 -29.03
N ASN A 585 -2.01 24.29 -30.09
CA ASN A 585 -3.01 23.24 -30.06
C ASN A 585 -2.47 22.03 -30.85
N CYS A 586 -2.37 20.85 -30.25
CA CYS A 586 -1.78 19.69 -30.93
C CYS A 586 -2.68 19.09 -32.03
N GLY A 587 -3.92 19.57 -32.16
CA GLY A 587 -4.94 18.90 -32.96
C GLY A 587 -5.47 17.67 -32.23
N SER A 588 -6.12 16.76 -32.97
CA SER A 588 -6.68 15.53 -32.41
C SER A 588 -6.11 14.28 -33.04
N VAL A 589 -5.68 13.34 -32.20
CA VAL A 589 -5.25 12.01 -32.63
C VAL A 589 -6.45 11.18 -33.07
N GLY A 590 -7.53 11.19 -32.29
CA GLY A 590 -8.62 10.24 -32.45
C GLY A 590 -9.85 10.76 -33.16
N ARG A 591 -10.03 12.08 -33.24
CA ARG A 591 -11.27 12.73 -33.70
C ARG A 591 -11.04 14.15 -34.28
N PRO A 592 -10.26 14.32 -35.37
CA PRO A 592 -9.99 15.63 -35.96
C PRO A 592 -11.25 16.37 -36.44
N PHE A 593 -11.24 17.72 -36.37
CA PHE A 593 -12.36 18.62 -36.75
C PHE A 593 -11.96 19.68 -37.79
N ASP A 594 -10.92 19.44 -38.57
CA ASP A 594 -10.42 20.40 -39.57
C ASP A 594 -10.54 19.88 -41.01
N GLY A 595 -11.36 18.87 -41.25
CA GLY A 595 -11.62 18.29 -42.57
C GLY A 595 -10.57 17.30 -43.06
N ASP A 596 -9.52 17.02 -42.27
CA ASP A 596 -8.54 15.98 -42.54
C ASP A 596 -8.72 14.82 -41.56
N PRO A 597 -9.16 13.63 -42.02
CA PRO A 597 -9.45 12.50 -41.14
C PRO A 597 -8.21 11.79 -40.59
N ARG A 598 -7.00 12.15 -41.05
CA ARG A 598 -5.75 11.59 -40.51
C ARG A 598 -5.51 12.06 -39.08
N ALA A 599 -4.95 11.18 -38.26
CA ALA A 599 -4.57 11.48 -36.88
C ALA A 599 -3.59 12.65 -36.85
N CYS A 600 -3.79 13.61 -35.93
CA CYS A 600 -2.93 14.77 -35.77
C CYS A 600 -2.26 14.80 -34.41
N TYR A 601 -0.98 15.14 -34.41
CA TYR A 601 -0.20 15.47 -33.22
C TYR A 601 0.87 16.50 -33.59
N CYS A 602 1.62 17.02 -32.63
CA CYS A 602 2.74 17.91 -32.94
C CYS A 602 4.03 17.52 -32.21
N ILE A 603 5.17 17.87 -32.82
CA ILE A 603 6.50 17.74 -32.22
C ILE A 603 7.09 19.13 -32.01
N LEU A 604 7.54 19.38 -30.79
CA LEU A 604 8.29 20.56 -30.39
C LEU A 604 9.76 20.22 -30.16
N GLU A 605 10.67 20.91 -30.84
CA GLU A 605 12.06 20.99 -30.43
C GLU A 605 12.18 22.05 -29.33
N ALA A 606 12.38 21.60 -28.09
CA ALA A 606 12.19 22.46 -26.92
C ALA A 606 13.19 23.63 -26.86
N LYS A 607 14.42 23.47 -27.36
CA LYS A 607 15.46 24.51 -27.30
C LYS A 607 15.24 25.63 -28.31
N THR A 608 14.89 25.28 -29.55
CA THR A 608 14.66 26.25 -30.64
C THR A 608 13.23 26.78 -30.66
N ARG A 609 12.32 26.17 -29.88
CA ARG A 609 10.87 26.36 -29.94
C ARG A 609 10.29 26.08 -31.35
N SER A 610 10.97 25.27 -32.16
CA SER A 610 10.48 24.84 -33.47
C SER A 610 9.38 23.80 -33.31
N LEU A 611 8.23 24.05 -33.94
CA LEU A 611 7.04 23.21 -33.85
C LEU A 611 6.63 22.68 -35.22
N CYS A 612 6.23 21.42 -35.29
CA CYS A 612 5.65 20.82 -36.50
C CYS A 612 4.42 20.00 -36.16
N HIS A 613 3.28 20.30 -36.79
CA HIS A 613 2.09 19.45 -36.77
C HIS A 613 2.20 18.35 -37.82
N ILE A 614 1.88 17.12 -37.43
CA ILE A 614 2.07 15.92 -38.24
C ILE A 614 0.72 15.24 -38.43
N ARG A 615 0.51 14.70 -39.64
CA ARG A 615 -0.69 13.97 -40.04
C ARG A 615 -0.35 12.53 -40.40
N ILE A 616 -0.97 11.58 -39.71
CA ILE A 616 -0.69 10.15 -39.86
C ILE A 616 -1.96 9.40 -40.28
N PRO A 617 -1.92 8.64 -41.40
CA PRO A 617 -3.03 7.77 -41.77
C PRO A 617 -3.14 6.60 -40.79
N TYR A 618 -4.37 6.19 -40.51
CA TYR A 618 -4.69 4.98 -39.76
C TYR A 618 -5.90 4.30 -40.43
N ASP A 619 -6.19 3.06 -40.05
CA ASP A 619 -7.28 2.27 -40.64
C ASP A 619 -8.65 2.75 -40.13
N ILE A 620 -9.22 3.75 -40.81
CA ILE A 620 -10.53 4.34 -40.47
C ILE A 620 -11.66 3.34 -40.65
N ASP A 621 -11.58 2.46 -41.66
CA ASP A 621 -12.64 1.48 -41.92
C ASP A 621 -12.68 0.40 -40.82
N TYR A 622 -11.51 -0.03 -40.33
CA TYR A 622 -11.43 -0.90 -39.17
C TYR A 622 -12.06 -0.27 -37.92
N VAL A 623 -11.73 1.00 -37.63
CA VAL A 623 -12.30 1.73 -36.48
C VAL A 623 -13.82 1.90 -36.65
N SER A 624 -14.28 2.26 -37.85
CA SER A 624 -15.70 2.42 -38.16
C SER A 624 -16.48 1.11 -37.98
N GLY A 625 -15.92 -0.01 -38.46
CA GLY A 625 -16.50 -1.33 -38.24
C GLY A 625 -16.55 -1.72 -36.76
N ALA A 626 -15.55 -1.31 -35.97
CA ALA A 626 -15.54 -1.52 -34.52
C ALA A 626 -16.59 -0.67 -33.79
N ILE A 627 -16.83 0.58 -34.20
CA ILE A 627 -17.92 1.44 -33.71
C ILE A 627 -19.28 0.77 -33.92
N GLN A 628 -19.54 0.30 -35.14
CA GLN A 628 -20.77 -0.40 -35.50
C GLN A 628 -20.96 -1.67 -34.68
N LYS A 629 -19.92 -2.50 -34.57
CA LYS A 629 -19.95 -3.73 -33.78
C LYS A 629 -20.15 -3.48 -32.29
N ALA A 630 -19.65 -2.35 -31.78
CA ALA A 630 -19.85 -1.91 -30.40
C ALA A 630 -21.27 -1.41 -30.12
N GLY A 631 -22.08 -1.19 -31.16
CA GLY A 631 -23.42 -0.59 -31.07
C GLY A 631 -23.38 0.91 -30.78
N LEU A 632 -22.26 1.57 -31.11
CA LEU A 632 -22.12 3.01 -30.98
C LEU A 632 -22.79 3.72 -32.19
N PRO A 633 -23.33 4.94 -32.01
CA PRO A 633 -23.96 5.72 -33.07
C PRO A 633 -23.12 5.87 -34.35
N ASP A 634 -23.72 5.59 -35.51
CA ASP A 634 -23.06 5.67 -36.83
C ASP A 634 -22.55 7.07 -37.19
N ILE A 635 -23.10 8.11 -36.56
CA ILE A 635 -22.61 9.49 -36.73
C ILE A 635 -21.11 9.60 -36.41
N PHE A 636 -20.59 8.81 -35.48
CA PHE A 636 -19.16 8.78 -35.16
C PHE A 636 -18.32 8.22 -36.32
N CYS A 637 -18.85 7.30 -37.13
CA CYS A 637 -18.17 6.84 -38.34
C CYS A 637 -18.07 7.96 -39.38
N THR A 638 -19.15 8.73 -39.58
CA THR A 638 -19.16 9.90 -40.47
C THR A 638 -18.12 10.94 -40.02
N MET A 639 -18.10 11.26 -38.73
CA MET A 639 -17.11 12.18 -38.16
C MET A 639 -15.67 11.73 -38.43
N LEU A 640 -15.35 10.45 -38.20
CA LEU A 640 -14.01 9.91 -38.44
C LEU A 640 -13.61 9.93 -39.91
N ARG A 641 -14.54 9.63 -40.84
CA ARG A 641 -14.26 9.57 -42.28
C ARG A 641 -13.96 10.92 -42.90
N TYR A 642 -14.64 11.96 -42.42
CA TYR A 642 -14.52 13.30 -42.99
C TYR A 642 -13.68 14.26 -42.13
N GLY A 643 -13.29 13.87 -40.90
CA GLY A 643 -12.55 14.73 -39.99
C GLY A 643 -13.34 15.98 -39.61
N ILE A 644 -14.65 15.83 -39.37
CA ILE A 644 -15.59 16.93 -39.11
C ILE A 644 -16.19 16.82 -37.71
N SER A 645 -16.71 17.93 -37.22
CA SER A 645 -17.45 18.00 -35.96
C SER A 645 -18.80 17.28 -36.02
N MET A 646 -19.42 17.11 -34.86
CA MET A 646 -20.70 16.39 -34.75
C MET A 646 -21.84 17.14 -35.45
N GLU A 647 -21.87 18.47 -35.29
CA GLU A 647 -22.83 19.36 -35.94
C GLU A 647 -22.71 19.29 -37.46
N GLU A 648 -21.49 19.32 -37.98
CA GLU A 648 -21.23 19.17 -39.42
C GLU A 648 -21.61 17.78 -39.94
N ALA A 649 -21.36 16.73 -39.15
CA ALA A 649 -21.76 15.37 -39.51
C ALA A 649 -23.29 15.20 -39.54
N GLU A 650 -24.03 15.86 -38.65
CA GLU A 650 -25.49 15.87 -38.65
C GLU A 650 -26.05 16.57 -39.90
N ILE A 651 -25.46 17.71 -40.27
CA ILE A 651 -25.77 18.41 -41.53
C ILE A 651 -25.47 17.51 -42.73
N HIS A 652 -24.32 16.84 -42.72
CA HIS A 652 -23.90 15.93 -43.79
C HIS A 652 -24.87 14.74 -43.94
N ALA A 653 -25.28 14.11 -42.83
CA ALA A 653 -26.26 13.04 -42.82
C ALA A 653 -27.65 13.51 -43.31
N GLY A 654 -28.07 14.72 -42.93
CA GLY A 654 -29.32 15.34 -43.39
C GLY A 654 -29.36 15.61 -44.90
N LYS A 655 -28.24 16.03 -45.50
CA LYS A 655 -28.12 16.25 -46.96
C LYS A 655 -28.26 14.95 -47.76
N TYR A 656 -27.68 13.85 -47.28
CA TYR A 656 -27.83 12.53 -47.90
C TYR A 656 -29.26 11.96 -47.76
N ALA A 657 -29.91 12.17 -46.62
CA ALA A 657 -31.32 11.77 -46.43
C ALA A 657 -32.30 12.56 -47.33
N ALA A 658 -31.93 13.77 -47.75
CA ALA A 658 -32.71 14.63 -48.64
C ALA A 658 -32.45 14.41 -50.15
N GLY A 659 -31.65 13.40 -50.54
CA GLY A 659 -31.46 13.00 -51.94
C GLY A 659 -30.55 13.93 -52.77
N GLN A 660 -29.76 14.81 -52.14
CA GLN A 660 -28.74 15.61 -52.84
C GLN A 660 -27.40 14.87 -52.81
N GLY A 661 -27.29 13.81 -53.62
CA GLY A 661 -26.04 13.07 -53.83
C GLY A 661 -25.21 13.70 -54.96
N ASP A 662 -24.06 14.24 -54.59
CA ASP A 662 -22.81 14.39 -55.35
C ASP A 662 -22.90 14.56 -56.88
N ASP A 663 -22.95 15.82 -57.36
CA ASP A 663 -22.44 16.16 -58.70
C ASP A 663 -20.91 16.10 -58.62
N GLY A 664 -20.36 15.04 -59.24
CA GLY A 664 -19.02 14.56 -58.96
C GLY A 664 -17.90 15.59 -59.04
N ILE A 665 -16.96 15.46 -58.10
CA ILE A 665 -15.60 15.96 -58.26
C ILE A 665 -14.69 14.75 -58.44
N SER A 666 -14.26 14.57 -59.69
CA SER A 666 -13.26 13.58 -60.07
C SER A 666 -11.96 13.82 -59.32
N ALA A 667 -11.29 12.71 -59.01
CA ALA A 667 -9.86 12.71 -58.76
C ALA A 667 -9.14 13.37 -59.94
N ASP A 668 -8.68 14.61 -59.77
CA ASP A 668 -7.66 15.16 -60.63
C ASP A 668 -6.62 15.91 -59.79
N CYS A 669 -5.50 15.22 -59.58
CA CYS A 669 -4.26 15.78 -59.09
C CYS A 669 -3.76 16.83 -60.09
N THR A 670 -4.03 18.11 -59.84
CA THR A 670 -3.22 19.18 -60.41
C THR A 670 -2.67 20.08 -59.31
N VAL A 671 -1.35 19.98 -59.18
CA VAL A 671 -0.50 20.84 -58.36
C VAL A 671 -0.69 22.28 -58.80
N ASN A 672 -1.31 23.12 -57.96
CA ASN A 672 -1.25 24.56 -58.15
C ASN A 672 -0.04 25.12 -57.39
N ARG A 673 1.05 25.32 -58.13
CA ARG A 673 2.23 26.06 -57.68
C ARG A 673 1.86 27.55 -57.62
N SER A 674 1.86 28.12 -56.42
CA SER A 674 2.05 29.57 -56.23
C SER A 674 2.68 29.83 -54.86
N VAL A 675 4.00 29.63 -54.82
CA VAL A 675 4.88 30.18 -53.78
C VAL A 675 5.27 31.59 -54.21
N PRO A 676 5.09 32.64 -53.40
CA PRO A 676 5.82 33.89 -53.60
C PRO A 676 7.26 33.69 -53.15
N THR A 677 8.17 33.77 -54.11
CA THR A 677 9.62 33.82 -53.89
C THR A 677 9.98 35.03 -53.04
N ILE A 678 10.61 34.80 -51.89
CA ILE A 678 11.39 35.83 -51.18
C ILE A 678 12.83 35.68 -51.65
N GLU A 679 13.32 36.66 -52.40
CA GLU A 679 14.73 36.75 -52.80
C GLU A 679 15.62 37.11 -51.59
N PRO A 680 16.86 36.60 -51.54
CA PRO A 680 17.78 36.86 -50.45
C PRO A 680 18.51 38.20 -50.62
N LYS A 681 18.57 38.97 -49.54
CA LYS A 681 19.66 39.90 -49.24
C LYS A 681 20.06 39.79 -47.78
#